data_AF-R5V2S3-F1
#
_entry.id   AF-R5V2S3-F1
#
_cell.length_a   1.000
_cell.length_b   1.000
_cell.length_c   1.000
_cell.angle_alpha   90.00
_cell.angle_beta   90.00
_cell.angle_gamma   90.00
#
_symmetry.space_group_name_H-M   'P 1'
#
loop_
_entity.id
_entity.type
_entity.pdbx_description
1 polymer ?
#
loop_
_entity_poly.entity_id
_entity_poly.type
_entity_poly.pdbx_seq_one_letter_code
_entity_poly.pdbx_strand_id
1 'polypeptide(L)'
;MKKMKFLYVLLGLALVLTGCDDGSNSNSNTSSSSGSSTPSFVTGSGTEEDPYVLYTAQHLRDLADEVNSDSYAPTEIEYFQLGNDIDLANEEWIPIGNSLEQPFSGYFDGNGYTISNLKITQLTEENKNLGFFGVLGGYVKDLKLENVTIDVENPTNLTEYPAIGGLAGVSYISVFEGIEVTGTISYTDEGYVEEGTRYYDQAYIGGLVGLGAVADNYYVDAGYCMTDVDIDAPAPTTIAGGLIGYYTTSGPTGIFHLHDSYAVGDIKAGAFAGGLIGHMDYWVSIANSYATSNIEMTSTDGAIAGGLVGRGYYDTAIQNSFATGSVQALNSTSYVYESYVGSLVGYGPKGGLEEYTLSEGTLVLNSYGVENGLLEGDNLSDLGLETNQANLQMASWLRENLHWDENYWVIADGQYPTLKEFSEIEKVEQTTVTVTLDPNYENAVTQTVEVEKGDYDPLPILEATVERAPYIFDQWYYDKECTMPYCAYLPILEDTTLYANWRDYRIVEGVYRGESEYNGTLVVSDDGTFIWIHYDGQYVPGVYEFIDNQYFVFENENYPLTLGTYEDGVLEFPDANDDSYVYTFTKVDAMYGDWVDDNNSILHFDGKGNGYYDDGSEHAFTYSLQEDAVTITFTSYFAYELTVTIQEDGTLNVHFDDGNGEDVFDKTFTKKPLIPDYTGKPFIGKYYSSWGYMDLFTDGQGEFYNNSYTVPGGYVIQNDGVTFNISFSGNSGQVKYNETQDVFYGNFKGSKVVFARSEYVTSYSTADGNVLLSVHEDGQYLVKNNALETFTLNGTLADGEVIYIQIEDTTYTYRVEGNTLVALGNEYGTFTNGDDTLTFDGIGGATYKDETVTYLIDDTKVLVYLSDGSYLGFTLDYQQKTFTTTAQDSFFGVYYDKTSSDTKDYKLDVTGYGFAILYEADKGTDTWTKVNDGKCSVSGTTLSVTFGSAYSLAISEENNVLSGTISGTRYTFLKDGYVPDEPGTGDAYQGTWTKTDSEDIVFTFDGNGNGTFNNGAGISFEFTYEVTGDGIEFTSQTDDSVFVFYSATINDENQLVVSLEQDFETYSWTFNLKPEEAKDAYAGTWEQTTVSGNILTIDGQGNGSFNNGTVVVTFTYEVTEDGLTVTSQDSYDAFTFYSATINGSGQLVLELEQDYESYTWTFAK
;
A
#
# COMPACT_ATOMS: atom_id res chain seq x y z
N MET A 1 37.73 -12.93 16.19
CA MET A 1 36.88 -11.72 16.34
C MET A 1 35.39 -12.02 16.45
N LYS A 2 34.88 -13.20 16.04
CA LYS A 2 33.44 -13.55 16.10
C LYS A 2 32.78 -13.42 17.50
N LYS A 3 33.47 -13.83 18.58
CA LYS A 3 32.90 -13.92 19.96
C LYS A 3 32.31 -12.63 20.56
N MET A 4 32.68 -11.44 20.11
CA MET A 4 32.19 -10.17 20.71
C MET A 4 30.93 -9.59 20.06
N LYS A 5 30.49 -10.07 18.89
CA LYS A 5 29.24 -9.60 18.28
C LYS A 5 28.00 -10.30 18.85
N PHE A 6 28.11 -11.59 19.17
CA PHE A 6 27.03 -12.43 19.69
C PHE A 6 26.33 -11.81 20.92
N LEU A 7 27.13 -11.34 21.89
CA LEU A 7 26.64 -10.77 23.16
C LEU A 7 25.91 -9.41 23.00
N TYR A 8 26.25 -8.61 21.98
CA TYR A 8 25.60 -7.31 21.74
C TYR A 8 24.31 -7.43 20.90
N VAL A 9 24.09 -8.57 20.22
CA VAL A 9 22.87 -8.82 19.43
C VAL A 9 21.76 -9.40 20.31
N LEU A 10 22.10 -10.30 21.25
CA LEU A 10 21.15 -10.78 22.28
C LEU A 10 20.54 -9.63 23.10
N LEU A 11 21.34 -8.64 23.52
CA LEU A 11 20.83 -7.43 24.18
C LEU A 11 20.04 -6.49 23.25
N GLY A 12 20.13 -6.67 21.93
CA GLY A 12 19.42 -5.87 20.94
C GLY A 12 18.00 -6.34 20.67
N LEU A 13 17.78 -7.67 20.63
CA LEU A 13 16.45 -8.23 20.29
C LEU A 13 15.46 -8.25 21.46
N ALA A 14 15.91 -8.31 22.71
CA ALA A 14 15.02 -8.16 23.87
C ALA A 14 14.25 -6.81 23.89
N LEU A 15 14.73 -5.82 23.14
CA LEU A 15 14.07 -4.51 22.94
C LEU A 15 13.14 -4.44 21.72
N VAL A 16 13.12 -5.47 20.86
CA VAL A 16 12.27 -5.52 19.65
C VAL A 16 10.94 -6.24 19.93
N LEU A 17 10.89 -7.10 20.97
CA LEU A 17 9.68 -7.81 21.39
C LEU A 17 8.87 -7.10 22.50
N THR A 18 9.40 -6.05 23.14
CA THR A 18 8.68 -5.30 24.20
C THR A 18 8.19 -3.93 23.72
N GLY A 19 7.01 -3.89 23.09
CA GLY A 19 6.33 -2.63 22.74
C GLY A 19 5.34 -2.16 23.81
N CYS A 20 5.60 -0.98 24.40
CA CYS A 20 4.80 -0.26 25.42
C CYS A 20 4.75 -0.94 26.81
N ASP A 21 5.28 -0.33 27.86
CA ASP A 21 4.62 0.82 28.51
C ASP A 21 5.62 1.82 29.17
N ASP A 22 5.27 3.11 29.20
CA ASP A 22 6.20 4.20 29.54
C ASP A 22 5.99 4.74 30.98
N GLY A 23 6.99 4.55 31.87
CA GLY A 23 6.73 4.31 33.31
C GLY A 23 7.58 5.00 34.39
N SER A 24 8.24 6.13 34.11
CA SER A 24 8.83 7.06 35.10
C SER A 24 10.06 6.64 35.97
N ASN A 25 11.24 7.10 35.53
CA ASN A 25 12.17 7.97 36.29
C ASN A 25 12.47 7.68 37.79
N SER A 26 13.65 7.14 38.12
CA SER A 26 14.69 7.93 38.81
C SER A 26 16.03 7.20 38.96
N ASN A 27 17.12 7.96 38.82
CA ASN A 27 18.49 7.45 38.79
C ASN A 27 19.17 7.59 40.17
N SER A 28 19.69 6.49 40.75
CA SER A 28 20.65 6.59 41.86
C SER A 28 21.69 5.47 41.87
N ASN A 29 22.93 5.83 41.55
CA ASN A 29 24.11 4.97 41.66
C ASN A 29 24.38 4.52 43.10
N THR A 30 24.44 3.20 43.35
CA THR A 30 25.35 2.61 44.35
C THR A 30 26.02 1.35 43.81
N SER A 31 27.34 1.41 43.63
CA SER A 31 28.17 0.26 43.28
C SER A 31 28.34 -0.68 44.48
N SER A 32 28.00 -1.97 44.31
CA SER A 32 28.40 -3.05 45.21
C SER A 32 28.74 -4.31 44.44
N SER A 33 29.98 -4.77 44.56
CA SER A 33 30.48 -6.00 43.95
C SER A 33 30.10 -7.24 44.76
N SER A 34 29.30 -8.11 44.15
CA SER A 34 29.10 -9.53 44.50
C SER A 34 28.37 -10.12 43.28
N GLY A 35 28.98 -10.92 42.41
CA GLY A 35 29.83 -12.06 42.71
C GLY A 35 29.00 -13.28 42.33
N SER A 36 29.20 -13.78 41.10
CA SER A 36 28.54 -14.99 40.60
C SER A 36 28.67 -16.09 41.64
N SER A 37 27.52 -16.60 42.08
CA SER A 37 27.42 -17.73 42.98
C SER A 37 27.23 -18.98 42.15
N THR A 38 28.35 -19.57 41.74
CA THR A 38 28.39 -20.90 41.13
C THR A 38 27.46 -21.88 41.85
N PRO A 39 26.71 -22.74 41.12
CA PRO A 39 25.79 -23.70 41.71
C PRO A 39 26.56 -24.61 42.68
N SER A 40 26.17 -24.59 43.95
CA SER A 40 27.09 -24.95 45.05
C SER A 40 27.37 -26.45 45.25
N PHE A 41 26.95 -27.31 44.30
CA PHE A 41 26.97 -28.77 44.44
C PHE A 41 27.46 -29.59 43.23
N VAL A 42 27.83 -28.97 42.11
CA VAL A 42 28.42 -29.68 40.94
C VAL A 42 29.94 -29.82 41.02
N THR A 43 30.50 -30.79 40.30
CA THR A 43 31.96 -30.87 40.04
C THR A 43 32.30 -30.33 38.66
N GLY A 44 33.51 -29.81 38.48
CA GLY A 44 33.95 -29.16 37.24
C GLY A 44 34.00 -27.64 37.39
N SER A 45 34.34 -26.95 36.30
CA SER A 45 34.47 -25.50 36.22
C SER A 45 33.71 -24.86 35.04
N GLY A 46 32.87 -25.64 34.36
CA GLY A 46 32.00 -25.17 33.27
C GLY A 46 32.73 -24.96 31.95
N THR A 47 33.98 -25.43 31.83
CA THR A 47 34.79 -25.33 30.59
C THR A 47 34.69 -26.60 29.77
N GLU A 48 35.02 -26.52 28.47
CA GLU A 48 35.00 -27.66 27.54
C GLU A 48 35.82 -28.86 28.07
N GLU A 49 36.99 -28.62 28.66
CA GLU A 49 37.84 -29.68 29.22
C GLU A 49 37.51 -30.08 30.68
N ASP A 50 36.58 -29.39 31.35
CA ASP A 50 36.18 -29.61 32.75
C ASP A 50 34.72 -29.15 32.97
N PRO A 51 33.73 -29.81 32.33
CA PRO A 51 32.32 -29.39 32.35
C PRO A 51 31.68 -29.57 33.72
N TYR A 52 30.60 -28.84 33.99
CA TYR A 52 29.78 -29.02 35.19
C TYR A 52 29.03 -30.37 35.15
N VAL A 53 29.40 -31.29 36.04
CA VAL A 53 28.84 -32.65 36.05
C VAL A 53 27.60 -32.75 36.96
N LEU A 54 26.49 -33.15 36.36
CA LEU A 54 25.15 -33.24 36.92
C LEU A 54 24.85 -34.69 37.31
N TYR A 55 24.66 -34.98 38.60
CA TYR A 55 24.53 -36.35 39.13
C TYR A 55 23.12 -36.67 39.70
N THR A 56 22.26 -35.67 39.86
CA THR A 56 20.97 -35.85 40.54
C THR A 56 19.89 -34.95 39.95
N ALA A 57 18.62 -35.33 40.12
CA ALA A 57 17.48 -34.49 39.78
C ALA A 57 17.56 -33.10 40.42
N GLN A 58 18.10 -33.00 41.65
CA GLN A 58 18.31 -31.69 42.29
C GLN A 58 19.32 -30.83 41.54
N HIS A 59 20.39 -31.39 40.95
CA HIS A 59 21.33 -30.58 40.16
C HIS A 59 20.65 -30.02 38.90
N LEU A 60 19.70 -30.76 38.30
CA LEU A 60 18.93 -30.29 37.15
C LEU A 60 17.91 -29.21 37.57
N ARG A 61 17.26 -29.35 38.72
CA ARG A 61 16.36 -28.32 39.29
C ARG A 61 17.14 -27.06 39.70
N ASP A 62 18.32 -27.20 40.30
CA ASP A 62 19.21 -26.09 40.65
C ASP A 62 19.65 -25.32 39.38
N LEU A 63 19.89 -26.03 38.27
CA LEU A 63 20.18 -25.42 36.96
C LEU A 63 18.96 -24.69 36.37
N ALA A 64 17.76 -25.26 36.46
CA ALA A 64 16.52 -24.60 36.06
C ALA A 64 16.29 -23.30 36.87
N ASP A 65 16.45 -23.35 38.19
CA ASP A 65 16.35 -22.20 39.09
C ASP A 65 17.40 -21.10 38.78
N GLU A 66 18.59 -21.47 38.30
CA GLU A 66 19.65 -20.51 37.92
C GLU A 66 19.36 -19.84 36.57
N VAL A 67 18.99 -20.62 35.55
CA VAL A 67 18.66 -20.12 34.19
C VAL A 67 17.38 -19.28 34.20
N ASN A 68 16.34 -19.71 34.93
CA ASN A 68 15.05 -19.01 35.02
C ASN A 68 15.06 -17.85 36.03
N SER A 69 16.24 -17.31 36.36
CA SER A 69 16.37 -16.19 37.30
C SER A 69 16.49 -14.86 36.57
N ASP A 70 15.87 -13.79 37.08
CA ASP A 70 16.06 -12.41 36.59
C ASP A 70 17.53 -11.95 36.60
N SER A 71 18.39 -12.69 37.30
CA SER A 71 19.84 -12.49 37.38
C SER A 71 20.66 -13.30 36.36
N TYR A 72 20.02 -14.17 35.56
CA TYR A 72 20.69 -14.97 34.55
C TYR A 72 21.19 -14.06 33.43
N ALA A 73 22.52 -13.93 33.35
CA ALA A 73 23.21 -13.14 32.36
C ALA A 73 24.54 -13.84 32.02
N PRO A 74 24.50 -14.94 31.25
CA PRO A 74 25.70 -15.69 30.89
C PRO A 74 26.67 -14.77 30.14
N THR A 75 27.89 -14.65 30.65
CA THR A 75 28.95 -13.79 30.06
C THR A 75 30.02 -14.60 29.34
N GLU A 76 30.06 -15.91 29.58
CA GLU A 76 30.86 -16.91 28.87
C GLU A 76 29.95 -18.12 28.57
N ILE A 77 30.35 -18.97 27.62
CA ILE A 77 29.59 -20.18 27.27
C ILE A 77 29.99 -21.30 28.23
N GLU A 78 29.01 -21.90 28.89
CA GLU A 78 29.22 -22.95 29.88
C GLU A 78 28.91 -24.34 29.32
N TYR A 79 29.65 -25.34 29.83
CA TYR A 79 29.55 -26.75 29.44
C TYR A 79 29.03 -27.59 30.61
N PHE A 80 28.02 -28.40 30.35
CA PHE A 80 27.34 -29.27 31.30
C PHE A 80 27.39 -30.72 30.80
N GLN A 81 27.50 -31.68 31.73
CA GLN A 81 27.54 -33.10 31.39
C GLN A 81 26.80 -33.96 32.42
N LEU A 82 26.11 -35.01 32.01
CA LEU A 82 25.54 -35.99 32.95
C LEU A 82 26.61 -36.95 33.52
N GLY A 83 26.49 -37.24 34.82
CA GLY A 83 27.39 -38.15 35.55
C GLY A 83 26.80 -39.53 35.86
N ASN A 84 25.49 -39.71 35.69
CA ASN A 84 24.72 -40.95 35.84
C ASN A 84 23.29 -40.76 35.32
N ASP A 85 22.55 -41.86 35.18
CA ASP A 85 21.09 -41.83 34.95
C ASP A 85 20.38 -41.07 36.08
N ILE A 86 19.42 -40.21 35.73
CA ILE A 86 18.66 -39.37 36.66
C ILE A 86 17.17 -39.70 36.56
N ASP A 87 16.56 -40.00 37.71
CA ASP A 87 15.11 -40.16 37.84
C ASP A 87 14.49 -38.87 38.38
N LEU A 88 13.64 -38.20 37.60
CA LEU A 88 12.88 -37.01 38.01
C LEU A 88 11.65 -37.36 38.88
N ALA A 89 11.40 -38.65 39.08
CA ALA A 89 10.43 -39.25 39.99
C ALA A 89 8.95 -38.93 39.72
N ASN A 90 8.61 -38.48 38.50
CA ASN A 90 7.29 -37.92 38.16
C ASN A 90 6.89 -36.73 39.06
N GLU A 91 7.87 -36.02 39.62
CA GLU A 91 7.65 -34.71 40.24
C GLU A 91 7.48 -33.66 39.14
N GLU A 92 6.68 -32.62 39.42
CA GLU A 92 6.42 -31.55 38.45
C GLU A 92 7.74 -30.90 37.99
N TRP A 93 7.93 -30.84 36.68
CA TRP A 93 9.11 -30.28 36.06
C TRP A 93 8.90 -28.80 35.72
N ILE A 94 9.89 -27.98 36.06
CA ILE A 94 10.00 -26.60 35.58
C ILE A 94 11.06 -26.66 34.46
N PRO A 95 10.73 -26.30 33.22
CA PRO A 95 11.68 -26.36 32.10
C PRO A 95 12.93 -25.50 32.36
N ILE A 96 14.09 -25.97 31.91
CA ILE A 96 15.33 -25.17 31.95
C ILE A 96 15.25 -24.13 30.83
N GLY A 97 15.29 -22.85 31.20
CA GLY A 97 15.03 -21.71 30.33
C GLY A 97 13.57 -21.62 29.94
N ASN A 98 12.74 -20.87 30.67
CA ASN A 98 11.30 -20.84 30.46
C ASN A 98 10.81 -19.79 29.44
N SER A 99 11.64 -18.80 29.07
CA SER A 99 11.27 -17.73 28.13
C SER A 99 12.37 -17.40 27.11
N LEU A 100 12.02 -16.61 26.08
CA LEU A 100 12.96 -16.17 25.04
C LEU A 100 14.04 -15.20 25.58
N GLU A 101 13.75 -14.55 26.71
CA GLU A 101 14.69 -13.68 27.44
C GLU A 101 15.64 -14.49 28.35
N GLN A 102 15.26 -15.72 28.72
CA GLN A 102 16.02 -16.61 29.59
C GLN A 102 16.27 -18.00 28.94
N PRO A 103 16.83 -18.09 27.71
CA PRO A 103 17.06 -19.38 27.05
C PRO A 103 18.27 -20.11 27.64
N PHE A 104 18.24 -21.45 27.67
CA PHE A 104 19.43 -22.23 27.97
C PHE A 104 20.50 -22.04 26.88
N SER A 105 21.59 -21.36 27.23
CA SER A 105 22.60 -20.87 26.28
C SER A 105 23.97 -21.51 26.50
N GLY A 106 24.03 -22.85 26.55
CA GLY A 106 25.25 -23.62 26.83
C GLY A 106 25.40 -24.89 25.99
N TYR A 107 26.39 -25.71 26.34
CA TYR A 107 26.54 -27.08 25.83
C TYR A 107 26.05 -28.07 26.89
N PHE A 108 25.18 -29.01 26.51
CA PHE A 108 24.66 -30.05 27.39
C PHE A 108 24.95 -31.45 26.80
N ASP A 109 25.87 -32.18 27.42
CA ASP A 109 26.25 -33.53 27.03
C ASP A 109 25.57 -34.58 27.93
N GLY A 110 24.63 -35.32 27.36
CA GLY A 110 23.95 -36.44 28.04
C GLY A 110 24.90 -37.61 28.32
N ASN A 111 26.04 -37.72 27.63
CA ASN A 111 27.10 -38.70 27.91
C ASN A 111 26.57 -40.16 27.97
N GLY A 112 25.54 -40.45 27.17
CA GLY A 112 24.86 -41.73 27.07
C GLY A 112 23.96 -42.09 28.26
N TYR A 113 23.74 -41.17 29.21
CA TYR A 113 22.89 -41.39 30.38
C TYR A 113 21.44 -40.98 30.12
N THR A 114 20.53 -41.63 30.87
CA THR A 114 19.09 -41.39 30.75
C THR A 114 18.58 -40.44 31.83
N ILE A 115 17.81 -39.42 31.42
CA ILE A 115 16.89 -38.70 32.31
C ILE A 115 15.51 -39.35 32.15
N SER A 116 14.89 -39.77 33.26
CA SER A 116 13.64 -40.54 33.24
C SER A 116 12.53 -39.88 34.06
N ASN A 117 11.28 -40.19 33.70
CA ASN A 117 10.07 -39.79 34.43
C ASN A 117 9.86 -38.27 34.53
N LEU A 118 10.11 -37.54 33.43
CA LEU A 118 9.79 -36.12 33.32
C LEU A 118 8.27 -35.94 33.27
N LYS A 119 7.73 -35.02 34.09
CA LYS A 119 6.30 -34.75 34.15
C LYS A 119 5.99 -33.26 34.11
N ILE A 120 5.17 -32.82 33.16
CA ILE A 120 4.59 -31.47 33.10
C ILE A 120 3.06 -31.59 33.01
N THR A 121 2.35 -30.90 33.89
CA THR A 121 0.87 -30.81 33.92
C THR A 121 0.35 -29.38 34.08
N GLN A 122 1.24 -28.38 33.94
CA GLN A 122 0.88 -26.96 34.05
C GLN A 122 1.38 -26.17 32.84
N LEU A 123 0.43 -25.77 32.00
CA LEU A 123 0.58 -24.75 30.99
C LEU A 123 0.08 -23.41 31.56
N THR A 124 0.92 -22.38 31.55
CA THR A 124 0.59 -21.03 32.05
C THR A 124 1.27 -19.98 31.18
N GLU A 125 0.90 -18.70 31.33
CA GLU A 125 1.55 -17.61 30.58
C GLU A 125 3.06 -17.50 30.88
N GLU A 126 3.44 -17.72 32.15
CA GLU A 126 4.83 -17.72 32.62
C GLU A 126 5.61 -19.01 32.24
N ASN A 127 4.90 -20.02 31.71
CA ASN A 127 5.44 -21.35 31.37
C ASN A 127 4.66 -21.94 30.18
N LYS A 128 4.76 -21.27 29.03
CA LYS A 128 4.12 -21.67 27.75
C LYS A 128 5.01 -22.51 26.84
N ASN A 129 6.32 -22.47 27.07
CA ASN A 129 7.31 -23.28 26.36
C ASN A 129 7.66 -24.51 27.19
N LEU A 130 7.22 -25.70 26.78
CA LEU A 130 7.22 -26.91 27.60
C LEU A 130 8.15 -27.99 27.04
N GLY A 131 9.00 -28.53 27.90
CA GLY A 131 9.92 -29.63 27.61
C GLY A 131 10.92 -29.87 28.72
N PHE A 132 11.97 -30.64 28.46
CA PHE A 132 13.13 -30.66 29.37
C PHE A 132 13.76 -29.27 29.46
N PHE A 133 14.00 -28.65 28.31
CA PHE A 133 14.20 -27.20 28.14
C PHE A 133 12.87 -26.53 27.79
N GLY A 134 12.67 -25.27 28.19
CA GLY A 134 11.54 -24.48 27.69
C GLY A 134 11.95 -23.85 26.37
N VAL A 135 13.02 -23.07 26.39
CA VAL A 135 13.70 -22.45 25.25
C VAL A 135 15.16 -22.87 25.27
N LEU A 136 15.54 -23.63 24.25
CA LEU A 136 16.92 -24.01 23.95
C LEU A 136 17.54 -22.96 23.02
N GLY A 137 18.74 -22.49 23.38
CA GLY A 137 19.56 -21.53 22.64
C GLY A 137 21.03 -21.96 22.54
N GLY A 138 21.27 -23.28 22.39
CA GLY A 138 22.58 -23.91 22.60
C GLY A 138 22.74 -25.26 21.90
N TYR A 139 23.66 -26.06 22.43
CA TYR A 139 24.03 -27.37 21.86
C TYR A 139 23.67 -28.48 22.84
N VAL A 140 22.96 -29.51 22.38
CA VAL A 140 22.62 -30.70 23.19
C VAL A 140 23.04 -31.96 22.45
N LYS A 141 23.67 -32.92 23.13
CA LYS A 141 24.00 -34.21 22.52
C LYS A 141 23.89 -35.42 23.43
N ASP A 142 23.82 -36.63 22.84
CA ASP A 142 23.95 -37.94 23.50
C ASP A 142 23.03 -38.11 24.74
N LEU A 143 21.79 -37.66 24.63
CA LEU A 143 20.84 -37.55 25.74
C LEU A 143 19.60 -38.42 25.51
N LYS A 144 19.28 -39.28 26.49
CA LYS A 144 18.08 -40.13 26.46
C LYS A 144 17.05 -39.60 27.46
N LEU A 145 15.83 -39.32 27.00
CA LEU A 145 14.68 -38.89 27.78
C LEU A 145 13.63 -40.03 27.81
N GLU A 146 13.58 -40.80 28.90
CA GLU A 146 12.71 -41.97 29.04
C GLU A 146 11.43 -41.65 29.83
N ASN A 147 10.27 -42.09 29.33
CA ASN A 147 8.97 -41.88 29.98
C ASN A 147 8.68 -40.39 30.28
N VAL A 148 8.76 -39.56 29.24
CA VAL A 148 8.26 -38.18 29.26
C VAL A 148 6.73 -38.19 29.32
N THR A 149 6.15 -37.35 30.16
CA THR A 149 4.69 -37.13 30.23
C THR A 149 4.41 -35.63 30.29
N ILE A 150 3.91 -35.08 29.19
CA ILE A 150 3.36 -33.71 29.16
C ILE A 150 1.85 -33.86 28.95
N ASP A 151 1.04 -33.48 29.94
CA ASP A 151 -0.42 -33.64 29.93
C ASP A 151 -1.05 -32.33 30.36
N VAL A 152 -1.39 -31.47 29.39
CA VAL A 152 -1.75 -30.07 29.62
C VAL A 152 -3.04 -29.66 28.91
N GLU A 153 -3.77 -28.75 29.56
CA GLU A 153 -5.01 -28.14 29.08
C GLU A 153 -4.73 -26.65 28.77
N ASN A 154 -5.26 -26.13 27.66
CA ASN A 154 -5.11 -24.73 27.27
C ASN A 154 -5.87 -23.79 28.22
N PRO A 155 -5.21 -22.93 29.01
CA PRO A 155 -5.92 -22.03 29.92
C PRO A 155 -6.47 -20.82 29.16
N THR A 156 -7.60 -20.28 29.61
CA THR A 156 -8.36 -19.21 28.93
C THR A 156 -7.68 -17.83 28.89
N ASN A 157 -6.39 -17.74 29.23
CA ASN A 157 -5.67 -16.49 29.44
C ASN A 157 -4.24 -16.48 28.91
N LEU A 158 -3.86 -17.44 28.04
CA LEU A 158 -2.61 -17.31 27.31
C LEU A 158 -2.68 -16.11 26.35
N THR A 159 -1.60 -15.35 26.26
CA THR A 159 -1.42 -14.26 25.28
C THR A 159 -0.59 -14.66 24.08
N GLU A 160 0.16 -15.77 24.19
CA GLU A 160 0.92 -16.40 23.11
C GLU A 160 0.76 -17.92 23.17
N TYR A 161 1.00 -18.61 22.05
CA TYR A 161 0.72 -20.04 21.93
C TYR A 161 1.80 -20.92 22.53
N PRO A 162 1.43 -22.09 23.06
CA PRO A 162 2.39 -23.00 23.62
C PRO A 162 3.20 -23.70 22.52
N ALA A 163 4.49 -23.81 22.77
CA ALA A 163 5.39 -24.69 22.04
C ALA A 163 5.79 -25.83 22.97
N ILE A 164 5.54 -27.08 22.57
CA ILE A 164 5.64 -28.26 23.42
C ILE A 164 6.51 -29.31 22.73
N GLY A 165 7.59 -29.73 23.37
CA GLY A 165 8.38 -30.85 22.89
C GLY A 165 9.14 -31.59 23.99
N GLY A 166 9.41 -32.87 23.78
CA GLY A 166 10.01 -33.71 24.82
C GLY A 166 11.41 -33.22 25.24
N LEU A 167 12.24 -32.79 24.28
CA LEU A 167 13.50 -32.12 24.54
C LEU A 167 13.29 -30.64 24.84
N ALA A 168 12.60 -29.91 23.97
CA ALA A 168 12.42 -28.47 24.10
C ALA A 168 11.05 -27.99 23.61
N GLY A 169 10.48 -27.00 24.29
CA GLY A 169 9.33 -26.26 23.77
C GLY A 169 9.72 -25.48 22.50
N VAL A 170 10.71 -24.60 22.64
CA VAL A 170 11.31 -23.82 21.55
C VAL A 170 12.78 -24.18 21.38
N SER A 171 13.24 -24.32 20.15
CA SER A 171 14.63 -24.48 19.75
C SER A 171 15.05 -23.33 18.85
N TYR A 172 15.77 -22.34 19.39
CA TYR A 172 16.20 -21.14 18.67
C TYR A 172 17.70 -21.19 18.39
N ILE A 173 18.12 -21.21 17.13
CA ILE A 173 19.53 -21.27 16.68
C ILE A 173 20.33 -22.31 17.48
N SER A 174 19.78 -23.53 17.55
CA SER A 174 20.24 -24.59 18.46
C SER A 174 20.48 -25.90 17.72
N VAL A 175 21.54 -26.59 18.10
CA VAL A 175 21.97 -27.87 17.50
C VAL A 175 21.68 -29.00 18.47
N PHE A 176 21.05 -30.06 17.98
CA PHE A 176 20.72 -31.25 18.76
C PHE A 176 21.09 -32.53 18.00
N GLU A 177 21.89 -33.38 18.63
CA GLU A 177 22.44 -34.59 18.01
C GLU A 177 22.32 -35.81 18.93
N GLY A 178 21.89 -36.96 18.40
CA GLY A 178 21.89 -38.19 19.21
C GLY A 178 20.89 -38.16 20.37
N ILE A 179 19.73 -37.52 20.16
CA ILE A 179 18.70 -37.37 21.20
C ILE A 179 17.65 -38.48 21.05
N GLU A 180 17.39 -39.19 22.14
CA GLU A 180 16.37 -40.23 22.22
C GLU A 180 15.23 -39.75 23.12
N VAL A 181 13.97 -39.76 22.66
CA VAL A 181 12.81 -39.40 23.50
C VAL A 181 11.73 -40.47 23.42
N THR A 182 11.22 -40.90 24.57
CA THR A 182 10.07 -41.80 24.65
C THR A 182 9.03 -41.28 25.64
N GLY A 183 7.73 -41.42 25.34
CA GLY A 183 6.69 -40.91 26.24
C GLY A 183 5.36 -40.58 25.58
N THR A 184 4.64 -39.63 26.17
CA THR A 184 3.34 -39.14 25.71
C THR A 184 3.23 -37.63 25.85
N ILE A 185 2.70 -36.95 24.84
CA ILE A 185 2.33 -35.53 24.89
C ILE A 185 0.84 -35.39 24.59
N SER A 186 0.07 -34.90 25.57
CA SER A 186 -1.36 -34.61 25.44
C SER A 186 -1.61 -33.11 25.58
N TYR A 187 -2.35 -32.54 24.63
CA TYR A 187 -2.76 -31.15 24.63
C TYR A 187 -4.26 -31.04 24.34
N THR A 188 -5.03 -30.58 25.32
CA THR A 188 -6.48 -30.40 25.19
C THR A 188 -6.88 -28.92 25.21
N ASP A 189 -7.78 -28.53 24.30
CA ASP A 189 -8.51 -27.27 24.34
C ASP A 189 -10.01 -27.61 24.26
N GLU A 190 -10.78 -27.31 25.32
CA GLU A 190 -12.22 -27.62 25.40
C GLU A 190 -13.10 -26.70 24.53
N GLY A 191 -12.53 -25.67 23.91
CA GLY A 191 -13.20 -24.38 23.78
C GLY A 191 -14.48 -24.29 22.92
N TYR A 192 -15.37 -23.35 23.28
CA TYR A 192 -16.35 -22.76 22.35
C TYR A 192 -16.53 -21.21 22.52
N VAL A 193 -17.02 -20.54 21.46
CA VAL A 193 -17.12 -19.07 21.27
C VAL A 193 -18.45 -18.48 21.77
N GLU A 194 -18.46 -17.24 22.28
CA GLU A 194 -19.56 -16.28 22.05
C GLU A 194 -19.04 -14.81 22.09
N GLU A 195 -19.72 -13.88 21.43
CA GLU A 195 -19.36 -12.42 21.30
C GLU A 195 -18.11 -12.03 20.48
N GLY A 196 -17.73 -12.82 19.46
CA GLY A 196 -17.26 -12.23 18.20
C GLY A 196 -15.76 -12.17 17.89
N THR A 197 -14.87 -12.55 18.81
CA THR A 197 -13.48 -12.93 18.45
C THR A 197 -13.01 -14.14 19.26
N ARG A 198 -13.03 -15.31 18.61
CA ARG A 198 -11.88 -16.21 18.69
C ARG A 198 -11.08 -16.02 17.42
N TYR A 199 -9.86 -15.52 17.56
CA TYR A 199 -8.83 -15.73 16.56
C TYR A 199 -8.13 -17.04 16.92
N TYR A 200 -7.91 -17.89 15.92
CA TYR A 200 -7.29 -19.19 16.07
C TYR A 200 -5.86 -19.09 15.56
N ASP A 201 -4.90 -18.93 16.45
CA ASP A 201 -3.49 -19.20 16.12
C ASP A 201 -3.04 -20.51 16.81
N GLN A 202 -1.79 -20.91 16.62
CA GLN A 202 -1.40 -22.32 16.51
C GLN A 202 -0.57 -22.81 17.71
N ALA A 203 -0.99 -23.91 18.33
CA ALA A 203 -0.14 -24.64 19.28
C ALA A 203 0.81 -25.58 18.51
N TYR A 204 2.10 -25.55 18.85
CA TYR A 204 3.13 -26.33 18.15
C TYR A 204 3.61 -27.48 19.03
N ILE A 205 3.44 -28.72 18.56
CA ILE A 205 3.77 -29.93 19.34
C ILE A 205 4.72 -30.82 18.54
N GLY A 206 5.88 -31.15 19.11
CA GLY A 206 6.80 -32.15 18.55
C GLY A 206 7.17 -33.22 19.55
N GLY A 207 7.45 -34.44 19.11
CA GLY A 207 8.01 -35.46 20.01
C GLY A 207 9.36 -35.04 20.60
N LEU A 208 10.14 -34.25 19.84
CA LEU A 208 11.44 -33.69 20.23
C LEU A 208 11.34 -32.18 20.51
N VAL A 209 10.88 -31.38 19.53
CA VAL A 209 10.83 -29.91 19.59
C VAL A 209 9.45 -29.39 19.18
N GLY A 210 8.83 -28.53 19.99
CA GLY A 210 7.57 -27.87 19.60
C GLY A 210 7.75 -26.92 18.42
N LEU A 211 8.52 -25.87 18.62
CA LEU A 211 8.82 -24.82 17.65
C LEU A 211 10.34 -24.69 17.42
N GLY A 212 10.81 -24.94 16.19
CA GLY A 212 12.18 -24.68 15.76
C GLY A 212 12.29 -23.35 15.01
N ALA A 213 13.36 -22.61 15.25
CA ALA A 213 13.63 -21.33 14.57
C ALA A 213 15.12 -21.09 14.33
N VAL A 214 15.45 -20.62 13.12
CA VAL A 214 16.80 -20.17 12.72
C VAL A 214 16.73 -18.81 12.01
N ALA A 215 17.81 -18.03 12.05
CA ALA A 215 17.86 -16.64 11.59
C ALA A 215 19.26 -16.26 11.06
N ASP A 216 19.45 -14.99 10.68
CA ASP A 216 20.75 -14.29 10.65
C ASP A 216 21.90 -14.94 9.85
N ASN A 217 21.62 -15.77 8.84
CA ASN A 217 22.61 -16.59 8.12
C ASN A 217 23.31 -17.65 9.01
N TYR A 218 22.61 -18.16 10.02
CA TYR A 218 23.01 -19.38 10.71
C TYR A 218 22.58 -20.61 9.91
N TYR A 219 23.50 -21.57 9.81
CA TYR A 219 23.23 -22.94 9.44
C TYR A 219 23.07 -23.75 10.73
N VAL A 220 21.97 -24.50 10.84
CA VAL A 220 21.71 -25.43 11.94
C VAL A 220 21.62 -26.84 11.36
N ASP A 221 22.59 -27.67 11.72
CA ASP A 221 22.53 -29.12 11.53
C ASP A 221 21.89 -29.78 12.76
N ALA A 222 21.05 -30.78 12.54
CA ALA A 222 20.52 -31.60 13.61
C ALA A 222 20.22 -33.01 13.10
N GLY A 223 20.55 -34.02 13.89
CA GLY A 223 20.39 -35.39 13.41
C GLY A 223 20.67 -36.48 14.42
N TYR A 224 20.65 -37.71 13.94
CA TYR A 224 20.80 -38.92 14.77
C TYR A 224 19.77 -38.99 15.92
N CYS A 225 18.59 -38.37 15.74
CA CYS A 225 17.55 -38.29 16.77
C CYS A 225 16.48 -39.36 16.54
N MET A 226 15.85 -39.84 17.62
CA MET A 226 14.60 -40.59 17.48
C MET A 226 13.56 -40.31 18.56
N THR A 227 12.28 -40.48 18.17
CA THR A 227 11.13 -40.36 19.06
C THR A 227 10.20 -41.58 19.00
N ASP A 228 9.84 -42.07 20.18
CA ASP A 228 8.71 -42.99 20.43
C ASP A 228 7.75 -42.27 21.38
N VAL A 229 7.15 -41.19 20.87
CA VAL A 229 6.27 -40.28 21.62
C VAL A 229 4.89 -40.25 20.97
N ASP A 230 3.88 -40.75 21.69
CA ASP A 230 2.49 -40.62 21.26
C ASP A 230 2.00 -39.18 21.51
N ILE A 231 1.44 -38.53 20.48
CA ILE A 231 0.93 -37.16 20.52
C ILE A 231 -0.61 -37.19 20.42
N ASP A 232 -1.32 -36.76 21.47
CA ASP A 232 -2.78 -36.59 21.48
C ASP A 232 -3.13 -35.10 21.65
N ALA A 233 -3.14 -34.38 20.54
CA ALA A 233 -3.38 -32.93 20.47
C ALA A 233 -4.59 -32.59 19.57
N PRO A 234 -5.81 -33.09 19.85
CA PRO A 234 -6.94 -33.08 18.92
C PRO A 234 -7.63 -31.70 18.71
N ALA A 235 -7.10 -30.63 19.29
CA ALA A 235 -7.67 -29.28 19.16
C ALA A 235 -7.47 -28.73 17.72
N PRO A 236 -8.46 -28.06 17.10
CA PRO A 236 -8.46 -27.77 15.65
C PRO A 236 -7.26 -26.96 15.10
N THR A 237 -6.52 -26.25 15.95
CA THR A 237 -5.40 -25.37 15.56
C THR A 237 -4.02 -25.98 15.75
N THR A 238 -3.92 -27.21 16.26
CA THR A 238 -2.63 -27.81 16.60
C THR A 238 -1.85 -28.20 15.35
N ILE A 239 -0.55 -27.97 15.40
CA ILE A 239 0.43 -28.44 14.43
C ILE A 239 1.34 -29.44 15.13
N ALA A 240 1.38 -30.67 14.63
CA ALA A 240 2.10 -31.78 15.26
C ALA A 240 3.19 -32.37 14.36
N GLY A 241 4.30 -32.77 14.95
CA GLY A 241 5.32 -33.56 14.26
C GLY A 241 5.92 -34.64 15.15
N GLY A 242 6.22 -35.81 14.59
CA GLY A 242 6.83 -36.90 15.37
C GLY A 242 8.19 -36.48 15.95
N LEU A 243 8.95 -35.64 15.26
CA LEU A 243 10.13 -34.95 15.79
C LEU A 243 9.83 -33.48 16.11
N ILE A 244 9.42 -32.70 15.10
CA ILE A 244 9.32 -31.23 15.22
C ILE A 244 7.92 -30.77 14.84
N GLY A 245 7.23 -30.02 15.71
CA GLY A 245 5.91 -29.47 15.40
C GLY A 245 5.97 -28.52 14.20
N TYR A 246 6.67 -27.40 14.36
CA TYR A 246 6.80 -26.35 13.36
C TYR A 246 8.25 -25.89 13.28
N TYR A 247 8.79 -25.72 12.07
CA TYR A 247 10.13 -25.14 11.88
C TYR A 247 10.07 -23.95 10.92
N THR A 248 10.64 -22.81 11.32
CA THR A 248 10.67 -21.57 10.53
C THR A 248 12.05 -20.91 10.45
N THR A 249 12.27 -20.18 9.37
CA THR A 249 13.39 -19.25 9.21
C THR A 249 12.88 -17.83 9.40
N SER A 250 13.31 -17.11 10.45
CA SER A 250 12.85 -15.73 10.68
C SER A 250 13.55 -14.78 9.70
N GLY A 251 12.99 -14.71 8.49
CA GLY A 251 13.58 -14.07 7.31
C GLY A 251 14.40 -15.07 6.47
N PRO A 252 14.44 -14.89 5.13
CA PRO A 252 15.12 -15.80 4.20
C PRO A 252 16.65 -15.61 4.29
N THR A 253 17.25 -16.11 5.37
CA THR A 253 18.71 -16.14 5.56
C THR A 253 19.19 -17.37 6.33
N GLY A 254 18.41 -17.94 7.24
CA GLY A 254 18.80 -19.14 7.99
C GLY A 254 18.53 -20.43 7.22
N ILE A 255 19.29 -21.49 7.50
CA ILE A 255 19.11 -22.83 6.93
C ILE A 255 19.00 -23.84 8.07
N PHE A 256 18.08 -24.79 7.96
CA PHE A 256 17.96 -25.91 8.90
C PHE A 256 17.96 -27.26 8.18
N HIS A 257 18.78 -28.17 8.69
CA HIS A 257 18.77 -29.57 8.28
C HIS A 257 18.34 -30.51 9.39
N LEU A 258 17.53 -31.49 9.01
CA LEU A 258 17.25 -32.67 9.82
C LEU A 258 17.75 -33.92 9.08
N HIS A 259 18.67 -34.67 9.66
CA HIS A 259 19.21 -35.87 9.03
C HIS A 259 19.28 -37.10 9.93
N ASP A 260 19.38 -38.26 9.28
CA ASP A 260 19.61 -39.57 9.91
C ASP A 260 18.74 -39.78 11.17
N SER A 261 17.45 -39.43 11.11
CA SER A 261 16.55 -39.37 12.27
C SER A 261 15.23 -40.10 12.00
N TYR A 262 14.50 -40.50 13.06
CA TYR A 262 13.24 -41.22 12.86
C TYR A 262 12.20 -41.06 13.98
N ALA A 263 10.93 -41.19 13.62
CA ALA A 263 9.81 -41.14 14.56
C ALA A 263 8.87 -42.35 14.41
N VAL A 264 8.38 -42.90 15.53
CA VAL A 264 7.53 -44.10 15.51
C VAL A 264 6.21 -43.98 16.28
N GLY A 265 6.09 -43.03 17.22
CA GLY A 265 4.87 -42.83 18.02
C GLY A 265 3.70 -42.27 17.19
N ASP A 266 2.46 -42.57 17.58
CA ASP A 266 1.27 -42.18 16.83
C ASP A 266 0.90 -40.69 17.07
N ILE A 267 0.31 -40.03 16.07
CA ILE A 267 0.02 -38.59 16.09
C ILE A 267 -1.46 -38.33 15.85
N LYS A 268 -2.06 -37.54 16.74
CA LYS A 268 -3.42 -37.02 16.59
C LYS A 268 -3.43 -35.51 16.74
N ALA A 269 -3.89 -34.80 15.71
CA ALA A 269 -3.76 -33.36 15.58
C ALA A 269 -4.95 -32.69 14.87
N GLY A 270 -5.07 -31.37 14.96
CA GLY A 270 -6.15 -30.59 14.36
C GLY A 270 -5.83 -30.09 12.95
N ALA A 271 -4.88 -29.16 12.84
CA ALA A 271 -4.61 -28.43 11.60
C ALA A 271 -3.61 -29.17 10.70
N PHE A 272 -2.35 -29.29 11.14
CA PHE A 272 -1.28 -29.92 10.34
C PHE A 272 -0.59 -31.05 11.10
N ALA A 273 -0.19 -32.12 10.42
CA ALA A 273 0.65 -33.17 11.01
C ALA A 273 1.64 -33.81 10.04
N GLY A 274 2.88 -34.02 10.50
CA GLY A 274 3.90 -34.75 9.77
C GLY A 274 4.52 -35.86 10.62
N GLY A 275 4.83 -37.01 10.03
CA GLY A 275 5.51 -38.08 10.76
C GLY A 275 6.87 -37.63 11.33
N LEU A 276 7.58 -36.71 10.66
CA LEU A 276 8.78 -36.04 11.18
C LEU A 276 8.50 -34.59 11.55
N ILE A 277 8.04 -33.77 10.59
CA ILE A 277 7.85 -32.32 10.77
C ILE A 277 6.44 -31.89 10.39
N GLY A 278 5.70 -31.24 11.29
CA GLY A 278 4.34 -30.77 11.00
C GLY A 278 4.28 -29.70 9.92
N HIS A 279 5.18 -28.71 10.01
CA HIS A 279 5.35 -27.67 9.00
C HIS A 279 6.82 -27.32 8.75
N MET A 280 7.20 -27.22 7.47
CA MET A 280 8.49 -26.74 7.00
C MET A 280 8.32 -25.44 6.22
N ASP A 281 8.99 -24.40 6.70
CA ASP A 281 9.17 -23.10 6.02
C ASP A 281 10.38 -23.15 5.06
N TYR A 282 10.72 -22.02 4.43
CA TYR A 282 11.84 -21.91 3.46
C TYR A 282 13.16 -22.52 3.96
N TRP A 283 13.89 -23.18 3.06
CA TRP A 283 15.25 -23.70 3.25
C TRP A 283 15.42 -24.66 4.43
N VAL A 284 14.32 -25.30 4.83
CA VAL A 284 14.32 -26.48 5.68
C VAL A 284 14.48 -27.73 4.80
N SER A 285 15.43 -28.59 5.15
CA SER A 285 15.66 -29.86 4.44
C SER A 285 15.70 -31.09 5.34
N ILE A 286 15.23 -32.22 4.82
CA ILE A 286 15.25 -33.53 5.49
C ILE A 286 16.07 -34.52 4.66
N ALA A 287 16.96 -35.29 5.30
CA ALA A 287 17.67 -36.39 4.64
C ALA A 287 17.75 -37.68 5.48
N ASN A 288 17.91 -38.82 4.81
CA ASN A 288 18.16 -40.14 5.41
C ASN A 288 17.22 -40.51 6.58
N SER A 289 15.98 -40.05 6.56
CA SER A 289 15.10 -40.09 7.72
C SER A 289 13.81 -40.87 7.44
N TYR A 290 13.13 -41.36 8.48
CA TYR A 290 11.87 -42.09 8.28
C TYR A 290 10.86 -41.95 9.41
N ALA A 291 9.58 -42.10 9.07
CA ALA A 291 8.51 -42.16 10.06
C ALA A 291 7.59 -43.37 9.89
N THR A 292 7.18 -43.97 11.00
CA THR A 292 6.17 -45.04 11.02
C THR A 292 4.88 -44.66 11.75
N SER A 293 4.83 -43.44 12.30
CA SER A 293 3.69 -42.83 12.99
C SER A 293 2.39 -42.93 12.19
N ASN A 294 1.33 -43.45 12.80
CA ASN A 294 -0.01 -43.30 12.25
C ASN A 294 -0.55 -41.92 12.60
N ILE A 295 -1.16 -41.24 11.64
CA ILE A 295 -1.62 -39.85 11.76
C ILE A 295 -3.15 -39.81 11.64
N GLU A 296 -3.83 -39.24 12.63
CA GLU A 296 -5.29 -39.01 12.65
C GLU A 296 -5.59 -37.51 12.83
N MET A 297 -6.15 -36.85 11.82
CA MET A 297 -6.55 -35.44 11.89
C MET A 297 -8.00 -35.27 12.33
N THR A 298 -8.24 -34.30 13.22
CA THR A 298 -9.55 -34.07 13.86
C THR A 298 -10.31 -32.83 13.37
N SER A 299 -9.66 -31.91 12.66
CA SER A 299 -10.32 -30.70 12.13
C SER A 299 -11.38 -31.07 11.09
N THR A 300 -12.56 -30.45 11.21
CA THR A 300 -13.65 -30.52 10.23
C THR A 300 -13.62 -29.37 9.23
N ASP A 301 -12.69 -28.43 9.39
CA ASP A 301 -12.60 -27.21 8.57
C ASP A 301 -11.48 -27.32 7.53
N GLY A 302 -10.93 -28.52 7.34
CA GLY A 302 -9.74 -28.82 6.55
C GLY A 302 -8.53 -29.15 7.46
N ALA A 303 -7.73 -30.13 7.04
CA ALA A 303 -6.49 -30.52 7.69
C ALA A 303 -5.43 -30.95 6.65
N ILE A 304 -4.15 -30.78 6.97
CA ILE A 304 -3.06 -31.19 6.08
C ILE A 304 -2.16 -32.20 6.80
N ALA A 305 -1.99 -33.40 6.23
CA ALA A 305 -1.16 -34.42 6.85
C ALA A 305 -0.29 -35.20 5.85
N GLY A 306 0.96 -35.48 6.21
CA GLY A 306 1.87 -36.26 5.39
C GLY A 306 2.72 -37.23 6.20
N GLY A 307 3.02 -38.38 5.61
CA GLY A 307 3.79 -39.43 6.30
C GLY A 307 5.16 -39.01 6.81
N LEU A 308 5.80 -38.00 6.21
CA LEU A 308 7.01 -37.32 6.72
C LEU A 308 6.71 -35.88 7.12
N VAL A 309 6.04 -35.12 6.25
CA VAL A 309 5.87 -33.68 6.37
C VAL A 309 4.41 -33.32 6.20
N GLY A 310 3.82 -32.59 7.15
CA GLY A 310 2.44 -32.11 7.00
C GLY A 310 2.35 -31.13 5.84
N ARG A 311 2.92 -29.94 6.01
CA ARG A 311 2.99 -28.93 4.95
C ARG A 311 4.43 -28.49 4.70
N GLY A 312 4.93 -28.71 3.48
CA GLY A 312 6.07 -27.98 2.95
C GLY A 312 5.57 -26.66 2.34
N TYR A 313 6.28 -25.56 2.58
CA TYR A 313 5.95 -24.27 1.99
C TYR A 313 6.66 -24.09 0.65
N TYR A 314 7.47 -23.06 0.49
CA TYR A 314 8.34 -22.86 -0.68
C TYR A 314 9.78 -23.27 -0.37
N ASP A 315 10.57 -23.60 -1.39
CA ASP A 315 12.00 -23.96 -1.31
C ASP A 315 12.34 -24.88 -0.13
N THR A 316 11.66 -26.03 -0.07
CA THR A 316 11.90 -27.10 0.91
C THR A 316 12.40 -28.34 0.20
N ALA A 317 13.19 -29.18 0.86
CA ALA A 317 13.74 -30.38 0.22
C ALA A 317 13.71 -31.62 1.11
N ILE A 318 13.40 -32.77 0.52
CA ILE A 318 13.39 -34.08 1.19
C ILE A 318 14.17 -35.06 0.31
N GLN A 319 15.22 -35.69 0.85
CA GLN A 319 15.99 -36.70 0.13
C GLN A 319 16.14 -38.03 0.89
N ASN A 320 16.25 -39.13 0.14
CA ASN A 320 16.60 -40.47 0.63
C ASN A 320 15.78 -40.91 1.87
N SER A 321 14.50 -40.54 1.95
CA SER A 321 13.67 -40.70 3.16
C SER A 321 12.40 -41.53 2.88
N PHE A 322 11.74 -42.09 3.90
CA PHE A 322 10.53 -42.91 3.68
C PHE A 322 9.50 -42.84 4.82
N ALA A 323 8.22 -43.06 4.52
CA ALA A 323 7.17 -43.18 5.54
C ALA A 323 6.26 -44.39 5.33
N THR A 324 5.78 -44.98 6.43
CA THR A 324 4.95 -46.21 6.37
C THR A 324 3.67 -46.20 7.21
N GLY A 325 3.41 -45.16 7.99
CA GLY A 325 2.18 -45.06 8.79
C GLY A 325 0.95 -44.78 7.94
N SER A 326 -0.25 -45.03 8.48
CA SER A 326 -1.49 -44.54 7.85
C SER A 326 -1.65 -43.04 8.07
N VAL A 327 -2.18 -42.31 7.10
CA VAL A 327 -2.48 -40.88 7.23
C VAL A 327 -3.96 -40.66 6.94
N GLN A 328 -4.72 -40.23 7.93
CA GLN A 328 -6.17 -40.10 7.85
C GLN A 328 -6.58 -38.68 8.28
N ALA A 329 -7.29 -37.97 7.42
CA ALA A 329 -7.94 -36.72 7.71
C ALA A 329 -9.43 -36.81 7.41
N LEU A 330 -10.24 -36.12 8.22
CA LEU A 330 -11.67 -36.00 7.93
C LEU A 330 -11.86 -35.18 6.65
N ASN A 331 -12.79 -35.64 5.78
CA ASN A 331 -13.30 -34.81 4.71
C ASN A 331 -13.83 -33.49 5.28
N SER A 332 -13.38 -32.39 4.71
CA SER A 332 -13.74 -31.05 5.14
C SER A 332 -15.24 -30.81 5.02
N THR A 333 -15.79 -30.09 6.01
CA THR A 333 -17.14 -29.55 5.99
C THR A 333 -17.17 -28.07 5.60
N SER A 334 -15.99 -27.46 5.41
CA SER A 334 -15.82 -26.12 4.85
C SER A 334 -16.16 -26.11 3.35
N TYR A 335 -16.64 -24.97 2.86
CA TYR A 335 -16.84 -24.72 1.43
C TYR A 335 -15.61 -24.05 0.76
N VAL A 336 -14.54 -23.80 1.53
CA VAL A 336 -13.37 -23.00 1.12
C VAL A 336 -12.05 -23.75 1.31
N TYR A 337 -12.01 -24.71 2.23
CA TYR A 337 -10.83 -25.49 2.58
C TYR A 337 -11.12 -26.98 2.38
N GLU A 338 -10.13 -27.71 1.91
CA GLU A 338 -10.16 -29.16 1.69
C GLU A 338 -9.05 -29.83 2.51
N SER A 339 -9.24 -31.08 2.92
CA SER A 339 -8.22 -31.84 3.63
C SER A 339 -7.23 -32.50 2.65
N TYR A 340 -5.94 -32.25 2.84
CA TYR A 340 -4.86 -32.74 2.00
C TYR A 340 -4.05 -33.82 2.70
N VAL A 341 -3.88 -34.97 2.06
CA VAL A 341 -3.15 -36.12 2.62
C VAL A 341 -2.11 -36.65 1.66
N GLY A 342 -0.90 -36.93 2.15
CA GLY A 342 0.19 -37.47 1.34
C GLY A 342 0.90 -38.63 2.01
N SER A 343 1.42 -39.55 1.20
CA SER A 343 2.27 -40.65 1.69
C SER A 343 3.60 -40.14 2.27
N LEU A 344 4.10 -38.99 1.78
CA LEU A 344 5.27 -38.27 2.29
C LEU A 344 4.93 -36.84 2.71
N VAL A 345 4.48 -36.01 1.77
CA VAL A 345 4.16 -34.59 1.99
C VAL A 345 2.67 -34.36 1.83
N GLY A 346 1.99 -33.85 2.86
CA GLY A 346 0.55 -33.62 2.83
C GLY A 346 0.12 -32.56 1.81
N TYR A 347 0.77 -31.39 1.87
CA TYR A 347 0.61 -30.32 0.90
C TYR A 347 1.92 -29.54 0.71
N GLY A 348 2.18 -29.18 -0.53
CA GLY A 348 3.20 -28.23 -0.97
C GLY A 348 3.12 -28.11 -2.49
N PRO A 349 3.43 -26.95 -3.10
CA PRO A 349 3.70 -26.92 -4.54
C PRO A 349 4.89 -27.84 -4.85
N LYS A 350 4.93 -28.42 -6.05
CA LYS A 350 5.99 -29.35 -6.44
C LYS A 350 7.25 -28.57 -6.84
N GLY A 351 8.37 -28.82 -6.15
CA GLY A 351 9.65 -28.19 -6.50
C GLY A 351 10.23 -28.79 -7.78
N GLY A 352 10.62 -27.93 -8.73
CA GLY A 352 11.22 -28.36 -10.00
C GLY A 352 10.82 -27.53 -11.22
N LEU A 353 11.35 -27.88 -12.40
CA LEU A 353 10.95 -27.31 -13.68
C LEU A 353 9.77 -28.11 -14.28
N GLU A 354 8.61 -27.48 -14.45
CA GLU A 354 7.46 -28.04 -15.17
C GLU A 354 7.00 -27.07 -16.27
N GLU A 355 6.72 -27.61 -17.46
CA GLU A 355 6.29 -26.82 -18.64
C GLU A 355 7.14 -25.56 -18.93
N TYR A 356 8.46 -25.66 -18.69
CA TYR A 356 9.46 -24.59 -18.84
C TYR A 356 9.42 -23.48 -17.77
N THR A 357 8.59 -23.61 -16.73
CA THR A 357 8.55 -22.73 -15.55
C THR A 357 9.21 -23.41 -14.35
N LEU A 358 10.05 -22.69 -13.60
CA LEU A 358 10.71 -23.20 -12.39
C LEU A 358 9.83 -22.89 -11.17
N SER A 359 9.45 -23.92 -10.41
CA SER A 359 8.65 -23.78 -9.19
C SER A 359 9.51 -23.92 -7.93
N GLU A 360 9.44 -22.89 -7.07
CA GLU A 360 10.01 -22.83 -5.70
C GLU A 360 9.26 -23.75 -4.72
N GLY A 361 8.93 -24.98 -5.11
CA GLY A 361 8.13 -25.90 -4.31
C GLY A 361 8.93 -26.82 -3.38
N THR A 362 8.24 -27.80 -2.79
CA THR A 362 8.87 -28.91 -2.07
C THR A 362 9.50 -29.88 -3.07
N LEU A 363 10.83 -29.90 -3.13
CA LEU A 363 11.61 -30.86 -3.92
C LEU A 363 11.71 -32.20 -3.18
N VAL A 364 11.21 -33.28 -3.79
CA VAL A 364 11.26 -34.63 -3.20
C VAL A 364 12.14 -35.55 -4.04
N LEU A 365 13.36 -35.80 -3.57
CA LEU A 365 14.36 -36.65 -4.22
C LEU A 365 14.34 -38.05 -3.60
N ASN A 366 14.26 -39.08 -4.44
CA ASN A 366 14.52 -40.48 -4.05
C ASN A 366 13.91 -40.93 -2.70
N SER A 367 12.67 -40.50 -2.45
CA SER A 367 11.98 -40.69 -1.17
C SER A 367 10.65 -41.40 -1.39
N TYR A 368 10.27 -42.30 -0.47
CA TYR A 368 9.28 -43.36 -0.76
C TYR A 368 8.15 -43.47 0.27
N GLY A 369 6.92 -43.30 -0.20
CA GLY A 369 5.71 -43.73 0.50
C GLY A 369 5.38 -45.21 0.26
N VAL A 370 4.42 -45.74 1.02
CA VAL A 370 3.91 -47.11 0.83
C VAL A 370 2.87 -47.16 -0.30
N GLU A 371 3.16 -47.97 -1.32
CA GLU A 371 2.26 -48.29 -2.44
C GLU A 371 0.93 -48.88 -1.92
N ASN A 372 -0.20 -48.23 -2.22
CA ASN A 372 -1.53 -48.54 -1.65
C ASN A 372 -1.60 -48.41 -0.10
N GLY A 373 -0.86 -47.47 0.49
CA GLY A 373 -1.00 -47.10 1.91
C GLY A 373 -2.42 -46.63 2.26
N LEU A 374 -2.75 -46.64 3.56
CA LEU A 374 -4.03 -46.10 4.04
C LEU A 374 -3.93 -44.57 4.10
N LEU A 375 -4.41 -43.93 3.04
CA LEU A 375 -4.56 -42.49 2.91
C LEU A 375 -6.04 -42.15 2.79
N GLU A 376 -6.58 -41.32 3.70
CA GLU A 376 -7.96 -40.85 3.67
C GLU A 376 -7.99 -39.31 3.81
N GLY A 377 -8.62 -38.60 2.88
CA GLY A 377 -8.70 -37.13 2.82
C GLY A 377 -9.53 -36.67 1.62
N ASP A 378 -9.67 -35.36 1.41
CA ASP A 378 -10.36 -34.83 0.21
C ASP A 378 -9.44 -34.88 -1.02
N ASN A 379 -8.18 -34.46 -0.84
CA ASN A 379 -7.13 -34.50 -1.85
C ASN A 379 -5.97 -35.40 -1.43
N LEU A 380 -5.39 -36.10 -2.40
CA LEU A 380 -4.20 -36.92 -2.22
C LEU A 380 -3.01 -36.31 -2.97
N SER A 381 -1.93 -36.05 -2.24
CA SER A 381 -0.65 -35.55 -2.79
C SER A 381 0.11 -36.66 -3.51
N ASP A 382 0.68 -36.34 -4.67
CA ASP A 382 1.54 -37.19 -5.48
C ASP A 382 3.04 -36.88 -5.29
N LEU A 383 3.40 -36.07 -4.29
CA LEU A 383 4.79 -35.72 -3.97
C LEU A 383 5.57 -36.91 -3.40
N GLY A 384 6.32 -37.58 -4.28
CA GLY A 384 7.27 -38.62 -3.94
C GLY A 384 7.22 -39.85 -4.84
N LEU A 385 7.94 -40.88 -4.45
CA LEU A 385 7.86 -42.21 -5.07
C LEU A 385 7.03 -43.15 -4.19
N GLU A 386 6.53 -44.23 -4.77
CA GLU A 386 5.89 -45.32 -4.02
C GLU A 386 6.70 -46.61 -4.11
N THR A 387 6.72 -47.39 -3.03
CA THR A 387 7.31 -48.73 -3.01
C THR A 387 6.49 -49.67 -2.13
N ASN A 388 6.64 -50.98 -2.35
CA ASN A 388 5.99 -51.96 -1.49
C ASN A 388 6.58 -51.90 -0.08
N GLN A 389 5.75 -51.87 0.97
CA GLN A 389 6.20 -51.78 2.37
C GLN A 389 7.29 -52.82 2.75
N ALA A 390 7.25 -54.02 2.15
CA ALA A 390 8.27 -55.05 2.41
C ALA A 390 9.69 -54.66 1.94
N ASN A 391 9.82 -53.76 0.95
CA ASN A 391 11.11 -53.25 0.48
C ASN A 391 11.77 -52.36 1.54
N LEU A 392 10.98 -51.57 2.28
CA LEU A 392 11.44 -50.70 3.37
C LEU A 392 11.94 -51.47 4.61
N GLN A 393 11.79 -52.80 4.61
CA GLN A 393 12.34 -53.73 5.60
C GLN A 393 13.32 -54.74 4.99
N MET A 394 13.70 -54.57 3.72
CA MET A 394 14.59 -55.47 3.00
C MET A 394 15.98 -54.85 2.90
N ALA A 395 16.95 -55.44 3.58
CA ALA A 395 18.25 -54.83 3.80
C ALA A 395 19.08 -54.71 2.51
N SER A 396 18.79 -55.52 1.49
CA SER A 396 19.40 -55.34 0.16
C SER A 396 18.78 -54.18 -0.63
N TRP A 397 17.49 -53.89 -0.43
CA TRP A 397 16.79 -52.82 -1.15
C TRP A 397 17.20 -51.44 -0.62
N LEU A 398 17.20 -51.27 0.71
CA LEU A 398 17.65 -50.04 1.36
C LEU A 398 19.08 -49.66 0.94
N ARG A 399 19.99 -50.65 0.87
CA ARG A 399 21.38 -50.48 0.38
C ARG A 399 21.52 -50.19 -1.12
N GLU A 400 20.48 -50.44 -1.93
CA GLU A 400 20.49 -50.24 -3.39
C GLU A 400 19.71 -49.00 -3.82
N ASN A 401 18.85 -48.46 -2.95
CA ASN A 401 17.92 -47.37 -3.29
C ASN A 401 18.03 -46.16 -2.38
N LEU A 402 18.44 -46.29 -1.10
CA LEU A 402 18.57 -45.15 -0.17
C LEU A 402 20.02 -44.84 0.23
N HIS A 403 20.95 -45.79 0.05
CA HIS A 403 22.38 -45.65 0.30
C HIS A 403 22.79 -45.15 1.71
N TRP A 404 21.91 -45.33 2.72
CA TRP A 404 22.16 -44.92 4.10
C TRP A 404 23.45 -45.52 4.68
N ASP A 405 24.14 -44.70 5.47
CA ASP A 405 25.45 -45.05 5.99
C ASP A 405 25.35 -46.08 7.11
N GLU A 406 25.83 -47.31 6.86
CA GLU A 406 25.92 -48.37 7.87
C GLU A 406 26.95 -48.06 8.99
N ASN A 407 27.64 -46.91 8.96
CA ASN A 407 28.33 -46.38 10.13
C ASN A 407 27.34 -45.80 11.15
N TYR A 408 26.23 -45.19 10.72
CA TYR A 408 25.19 -44.61 11.59
C TYR A 408 24.04 -45.60 11.84
N TRP A 409 23.67 -46.36 10.82
CA TRP A 409 22.48 -47.22 10.82
C TRP A 409 22.79 -48.71 11.00
N VAL A 410 21.87 -49.42 11.65
CA VAL A 410 21.79 -50.88 11.70
C VAL A 410 20.72 -51.35 10.72
N ILE A 411 21.13 -51.95 9.60
CA ILE A 411 20.22 -52.35 8.50
C ILE A 411 20.14 -53.88 8.38
N ALA A 412 19.01 -54.46 8.78
CA ALA A 412 18.76 -55.90 8.85
C ALA A 412 17.40 -56.32 8.25
N ASP A 413 17.32 -57.53 7.68
CA ASP A 413 16.11 -58.03 7.01
C ASP A 413 14.95 -58.25 7.98
N GLY A 414 13.77 -57.71 7.62
CA GLY A 414 12.52 -57.85 8.39
C GLY A 414 12.38 -56.84 9.53
N GLN A 415 13.21 -55.79 9.54
CA GLN A 415 13.15 -54.68 10.50
C GLN A 415 13.32 -53.35 9.75
N TYR A 416 12.76 -52.27 10.29
CA TYR A 416 13.16 -50.92 9.87
C TYR A 416 14.57 -50.61 10.42
N PRO A 417 15.36 -49.74 9.77
CA PRO A 417 16.67 -49.36 10.26
C PRO A 417 16.61 -48.72 11.65
N THR A 418 17.58 -48.97 12.52
CA THR A 418 17.72 -48.26 13.79
C THR A 418 19.09 -47.61 13.87
N LEU A 419 19.19 -46.47 14.54
CA LEU A 419 20.48 -45.84 14.81
C LEU A 419 21.35 -46.72 15.71
N LYS A 420 22.66 -46.55 15.62
CA LYS A 420 23.60 -47.04 16.63
C LYS A 420 23.66 -46.07 17.81
N GLU A 421 24.24 -46.52 18.92
CA GLU A 421 24.55 -45.65 20.06
C GLU A 421 25.37 -44.45 19.57
N PHE A 422 24.99 -43.23 19.99
CA PHE A 422 25.62 -42.01 19.49
C PHE A 422 27.13 -41.95 19.78
N SER A 423 27.58 -42.57 20.88
CA SER A 423 29.01 -42.74 21.18
C SER A 423 29.79 -43.59 20.15
N GLU A 424 29.14 -44.33 19.24
CA GLU A 424 29.78 -44.92 18.05
C GLU A 424 29.74 -43.96 16.85
N ILE A 425 28.65 -43.20 16.69
CA ILE A 425 28.40 -42.24 15.61
C ILE A 425 29.37 -41.06 15.69
N GLU A 426 29.56 -40.42 16.85
CA GLU A 426 30.47 -39.27 17.04
C GLU A 426 31.95 -39.58 16.74
N LYS A 427 32.29 -40.86 16.52
CA LYS A 427 33.65 -41.35 16.23
C LYS A 427 33.86 -41.72 14.77
N VAL A 428 32.84 -41.57 13.92
CA VAL A 428 32.95 -41.80 12.48
C VAL A 428 33.77 -40.67 11.87
N GLU A 429 34.83 -41.01 11.14
CA GLU A 429 35.63 -40.02 10.41
C GLU A 429 34.81 -39.51 9.21
N GLN A 430 34.70 -38.18 9.05
CA GLN A 430 34.09 -37.59 7.86
C GLN A 430 34.78 -38.11 6.58
N THR A 431 33.96 -38.37 5.56
CA THR A 431 34.40 -38.86 4.25
C THR A 431 34.11 -37.80 3.20
N THR A 432 34.81 -37.85 2.06
CA THR A 432 34.45 -37.03 0.89
C THR A 432 33.60 -37.82 -0.08
N VAL A 433 32.78 -37.10 -0.85
CA VAL A 433 31.99 -37.61 -1.96
C VAL A 433 32.32 -36.81 -3.22
N THR A 434 32.31 -37.48 -4.36
CA THR A 434 32.68 -36.86 -5.65
C THR A 434 31.43 -36.31 -6.34
N VAL A 435 31.32 -34.98 -6.43
CA VAL A 435 30.32 -34.35 -7.30
C VAL A 435 30.88 -34.27 -8.71
N THR A 436 30.27 -35.01 -9.64
CA THR A 436 30.57 -34.93 -11.07
C THR A 436 29.73 -33.82 -11.70
N LEU A 437 30.39 -32.82 -12.24
CA LEU A 437 29.78 -31.66 -12.88
C LEU A 437 29.80 -31.89 -14.39
N ASP A 438 28.69 -32.36 -14.95
CA ASP A 438 28.52 -32.62 -16.38
C ASP A 438 27.95 -31.37 -17.08
N PRO A 439 28.71 -30.74 -18.00
CA PRO A 439 28.18 -29.63 -18.79
C PRO A 439 27.02 -30.02 -19.74
N ASN A 440 26.52 -31.25 -19.75
CA ASN A 440 25.25 -31.63 -20.38
C ASN A 440 25.15 -31.29 -21.89
N TYR A 441 26.27 -31.39 -22.63
CA TYR A 441 26.29 -31.28 -24.08
C TYR A 441 27.22 -32.29 -24.73
N GLU A 442 27.04 -32.54 -26.03
CA GLU A 442 27.78 -33.58 -26.74
C GLU A 442 29.29 -33.29 -26.77
N ASN A 443 30.10 -34.22 -26.26
CA ASN A 443 31.55 -34.10 -26.12
C ASN A 443 32.04 -33.05 -25.09
N ALA A 444 31.18 -32.64 -24.14
CA ALA A 444 31.58 -31.87 -22.97
C ALA A 444 32.69 -32.56 -22.17
N VAL A 445 33.51 -31.75 -21.47
CA VAL A 445 34.48 -32.25 -20.49
C VAL A 445 33.86 -32.10 -19.11
N THR A 446 33.52 -33.21 -18.47
CA THR A 446 33.03 -33.26 -17.10
C THR A 446 34.11 -32.81 -16.12
N GLN A 447 33.73 -32.02 -15.12
CA GLN A 447 34.59 -31.69 -13.98
C GLN A 447 34.19 -32.55 -12.77
N THR A 448 35.05 -32.61 -11.76
CA THR A 448 34.79 -33.34 -10.51
C THR A 448 35.29 -32.50 -9.35
N VAL A 449 34.45 -32.30 -8.34
CA VAL A 449 34.82 -31.65 -7.08
C VAL A 449 34.57 -32.60 -5.93
N GLU A 450 35.45 -32.56 -4.93
CA GLU A 450 35.29 -33.33 -3.69
C GLU A 450 34.67 -32.41 -2.65
N VAL A 451 33.57 -32.84 -2.04
CA VAL A 451 32.93 -32.16 -0.91
C VAL A 451 32.93 -33.11 0.30
N GLU A 452 32.94 -32.56 1.51
CA GLU A 452 32.76 -33.39 2.71
C GLU A 452 31.30 -33.90 2.74
N LYS A 453 31.11 -35.19 3.05
CA LYS A 453 29.79 -35.82 3.03
C LYS A 453 28.90 -35.21 4.11
N GLY A 454 27.76 -34.64 3.72
CA GLY A 454 26.88 -33.92 4.61
C GLY A 454 27.27 -32.45 4.84
N ASP A 455 28.33 -31.95 4.20
CA ASP A 455 28.71 -30.54 4.30
C ASP A 455 27.83 -29.65 3.41
N TYR A 456 27.77 -28.38 3.83
CA TYR A 456 26.91 -27.33 3.31
C TYR A 456 27.66 -26.26 2.55
N ASP A 457 29.00 -26.31 2.50
CA ASP A 457 29.78 -25.40 1.67
C ASP A 457 29.44 -25.66 0.18
N PRO A 458 28.64 -24.79 -0.48
CA PRO A 458 28.30 -24.99 -1.88
C PRO A 458 29.39 -24.40 -2.77
N LEU A 459 30.37 -23.67 -2.22
CA LEU A 459 31.40 -22.97 -2.98
C LEU A 459 32.21 -23.89 -3.90
N PRO A 460 32.61 -25.13 -3.52
CA PRO A 460 33.27 -26.04 -4.46
C PRO A 460 32.44 -26.34 -5.72
N ILE A 461 31.10 -26.34 -5.62
CA ILE A 461 30.16 -26.58 -6.73
C ILE A 461 29.87 -25.27 -7.49
N LEU A 462 29.69 -24.15 -6.77
CA LEU A 462 29.38 -22.84 -7.33
C LEU A 462 30.59 -22.14 -7.99
N GLU A 463 31.81 -22.37 -7.50
CA GLU A 463 33.05 -21.86 -8.13
C GLU A 463 33.47 -22.65 -9.39
N ALA A 464 32.79 -23.76 -9.70
CA ALA A 464 33.14 -24.61 -10.84
C ALA A 464 32.75 -23.97 -12.18
N THR A 465 33.70 -23.29 -12.80
CA THR A 465 33.50 -22.60 -14.08
C THR A 465 33.24 -23.59 -15.23
N VAL A 466 32.06 -23.52 -15.84
CA VAL A 466 31.74 -24.14 -17.12
C VAL A 466 31.49 -23.08 -18.19
N GLU A 467 31.92 -23.36 -19.42
CA GLU A 467 31.73 -22.48 -20.58
C GLU A 467 31.12 -23.25 -21.76
N ARG A 468 30.09 -22.66 -22.39
CA ARG A 468 29.47 -23.14 -23.63
C ARG A 468 29.07 -21.96 -24.52
N ALA A 469 29.97 -21.00 -24.72
CA ALA A 469 29.69 -19.86 -25.59
C ALA A 469 29.13 -20.34 -26.94
N PRO A 470 27.96 -19.84 -27.38
CA PRO A 470 27.33 -18.58 -26.95
C PRO A 470 26.21 -18.70 -25.89
N TYR A 471 25.98 -19.89 -25.33
CA TYR A 471 24.99 -20.14 -24.28
C TYR A 471 25.52 -19.69 -22.91
N ILE A 472 24.63 -19.21 -22.05
CA ILE A 472 24.94 -18.87 -20.65
C ILE A 472 24.61 -20.07 -19.76
N PHE A 473 25.44 -20.30 -18.75
CA PHE A 473 25.18 -21.30 -17.71
C PHE A 473 24.10 -20.77 -16.78
N ASP A 474 23.05 -21.57 -16.60
CA ASP A 474 21.91 -21.26 -15.74
C ASP A 474 22.23 -21.70 -14.29
N GLN A 475 21.98 -22.98 -14.00
CA GLN A 475 22.36 -23.61 -12.75
C GLN A 475 22.60 -25.11 -12.93
N TRP A 476 22.95 -25.77 -11.82
CA TRP A 476 23.12 -27.21 -11.72
C TRP A 476 21.78 -27.90 -11.42
N TYR A 477 21.59 -29.11 -11.94
CA TYR A 477 20.39 -29.95 -11.75
C TYR A 477 20.79 -31.39 -11.40
N TYR A 478 19.98 -32.08 -10.58
CA TYR A 478 20.20 -33.48 -10.20
C TYR A 478 19.92 -34.48 -11.34
N ASP A 479 19.12 -34.07 -12.33
CA ASP A 479 18.72 -34.86 -13.49
C ASP A 479 19.21 -34.24 -14.80
N LYS A 480 19.34 -35.09 -15.84
CA LYS A 480 19.91 -34.67 -17.12
C LYS A 480 18.93 -33.83 -17.95
N GLU A 481 17.65 -34.06 -17.72
CA GLU A 481 16.51 -33.36 -18.27
C GLU A 481 16.31 -31.97 -17.64
N CYS A 482 17.09 -31.63 -16.59
CA CYS A 482 17.09 -30.35 -15.88
C CYS A 482 15.71 -29.98 -15.30
N THR A 483 15.06 -30.94 -14.64
CA THR A 483 13.77 -30.78 -13.95
C THR A 483 13.88 -30.68 -12.43
N MET A 484 14.99 -31.12 -11.83
CA MET A 484 15.23 -31.11 -10.38
C MET A 484 16.44 -30.21 -10.06
N PRO A 485 16.24 -28.94 -9.68
CA PRO A 485 17.33 -27.98 -9.47
C PRO A 485 18.22 -28.38 -8.28
N TYR A 486 19.50 -28.00 -8.33
CA TYR A 486 20.42 -28.16 -7.21
C TYR A 486 20.13 -27.14 -6.10
N CYS A 487 19.65 -27.62 -4.95
CA CYS A 487 19.37 -26.80 -3.78
C CYS A 487 20.61 -26.70 -2.89
N ALA A 488 21.19 -25.50 -2.73
CA ALA A 488 22.38 -25.30 -1.89
C ALA A 488 22.12 -25.52 -0.37
N TYR A 489 20.86 -25.53 0.06
CA TYR A 489 20.42 -25.88 1.42
C TYR A 489 20.13 -27.39 1.60
N LEU A 490 20.48 -28.21 0.61
CA LEU A 490 20.42 -29.67 0.66
C LEU A 490 21.84 -30.24 0.46
N PRO A 491 22.36 -31.07 1.39
CA PRO A 491 23.75 -31.47 1.36
C PRO A 491 23.97 -32.62 0.39
N ILE A 492 25.18 -32.73 -0.13
CA ILE A 492 25.58 -33.89 -0.93
C ILE A 492 25.98 -35.03 0.02
N LEU A 493 25.25 -36.15 -0.08
CA LEU A 493 25.43 -37.31 0.80
C LEU A 493 26.12 -38.50 0.12
N GLU A 494 26.28 -38.45 -1.20
CA GLU A 494 26.86 -39.52 -2.02
C GLU A 494 27.48 -38.97 -3.32
N ASP A 495 28.07 -39.85 -4.14
CA ASP A 495 28.65 -39.49 -5.44
C ASP A 495 27.55 -39.05 -6.43
N THR A 496 27.26 -37.75 -6.44
CA THR A 496 26.20 -37.14 -7.28
C THR A 496 26.75 -36.67 -8.62
N THR A 497 25.97 -36.83 -9.70
CA THR A 497 26.22 -36.10 -10.96
C THR A 497 25.24 -34.95 -11.07
N LEU A 498 25.75 -33.73 -11.19
CA LEU A 498 24.95 -32.55 -11.50
C LEU A 498 25.12 -32.18 -12.96
N TYR A 499 24.01 -31.83 -13.61
CA TYR A 499 23.94 -31.48 -15.02
C TYR A 499 23.73 -29.97 -15.17
N ALA A 500 24.54 -29.34 -16.02
CA ALA A 500 24.38 -27.93 -16.33
C ALA A 500 23.18 -27.69 -17.24
N ASN A 501 22.29 -26.78 -16.88
CA ASN A 501 21.36 -26.21 -17.85
C ASN A 501 22.04 -25.04 -18.62
N TRP A 502 21.65 -24.86 -19.88
CA TRP A 502 22.25 -23.88 -20.78
C TRP A 502 21.20 -23.13 -21.57
N ARG A 503 21.16 -21.82 -21.38
CA ARG A 503 20.16 -20.93 -21.95
C ARG A 503 20.70 -20.16 -23.16
N ASP A 504 19.90 -20.01 -24.23
CA ASP A 504 20.27 -19.28 -25.46
C ASP A 504 19.61 -17.89 -25.52
N TYR A 505 20.33 -16.89 -24.99
CA TYR A 505 19.84 -15.52 -24.84
C TYR A 505 19.91 -14.68 -26.13
N ARG A 506 19.82 -15.28 -27.33
CA ARG A 506 20.16 -14.57 -28.58
C ARG A 506 19.03 -14.54 -29.60
N ILE A 507 18.71 -13.29 -30.01
CA ILE A 507 17.72 -12.90 -31.02
C ILE A 507 16.31 -13.03 -30.40
N VAL A 508 15.47 -12.00 -30.32
CA VAL A 508 14.93 -11.29 -31.48
C VAL A 508 14.91 -9.75 -31.33
N GLU A 509 16.06 -9.13 -31.61
CA GLU A 509 16.23 -7.66 -31.66
C GLU A 509 15.13 -6.95 -32.49
N GLY A 510 14.49 -5.92 -31.92
CA GLY A 510 13.58 -5.02 -32.64
C GLY A 510 12.42 -4.46 -31.81
N VAL A 511 11.56 -3.67 -32.46
CA VAL A 511 10.32 -3.14 -31.86
C VAL A 511 9.14 -4.00 -32.32
N TYR A 512 8.30 -4.38 -31.36
CA TYR A 512 7.17 -5.28 -31.49
C TYR A 512 5.91 -4.56 -31.01
N ARG A 513 5.00 -4.27 -31.94
CA ARG A 513 3.76 -3.55 -31.64
C ARG A 513 2.65 -4.54 -31.33
N GLY A 514 1.97 -4.35 -30.20
CA GLY A 514 0.81 -5.12 -29.82
C GLY A 514 -0.34 -5.02 -30.85
N GLU A 515 -1.08 -6.11 -31.03
CA GLU A 515 -2.20 -6.17 -32.00
C GLU A 515 -3.34 -5.19 -31.65
N SER A 516 -3.56 -4.95 -30.35
CA SER A 516 -4.43 -3.89 -29.84
C SER A 516 -3.62 -2.77 -29.20
N GLU A 517 -4.19 -1.58 -29.03
CA GLU A 517 -3.50 -0.49 -28.32
C GLU A 517 -3.20 -0.86 -26.86
N TYR A 518 -4.06 -1.66 -26.21
CA TYR A 518 -3.88 -2.17 -24.84
C TYR A 518 -2.66 -3.10 -24.69
N ASN A 519 -2.30 -3.84 -25.73
CA ASN A 519 -1.13 -4.73 -25.72
C ASN A 519 0.19 -3.93 -25.63
N GLY A 520 0.18 -2.63 -25.97
CA GLY A 520 1.36 -1.76 -25.85
C GLY A 520 2.44 -2.01 -26.91
N THR A 521 3.70 -1.76 -26.55
CA THR A 521 4.87 -1.93 -27.40
C THR A 521 5.97 -2.66 -26.64
N LEU A 522 6.45 -3.77 -27.18
CA LEU A 522 7.58 -4.55 -26.66
C LEU A 522 8.86 -4.18 -27.43
N VAL A 523 9.93 -3.86 -26.73
CA VAL A 523 11.22 -3.45 -27.29
C VAL A 523 12.25 -4.46 -26.85
N VAL A 524 12.83 -5.19 -27.79
CA VAL A 524 13.70 -6.35 -27.52
C VAL A 524 15.11 -6.05 -27.97
N SER A 525 16.09 -6.22 -27.07
CA SER A 525 17.51 -5.96 -27.29
C SER A 525 18.27 -7.22 -27.71
N ASP A 526 19.46 -7.08 -28.30
CA ASP A 526 20.31 -8.21 -28.71
C ASP A 526 21.15 -8.81 -27.55
N ASP A 527 21.10 -8.20 -26.37
CA ASP A 527 21.80 -8.60 -25.14
C ASP A 527 20.98 -9.49 -24.18
N GLY A 528 19.75 -9.86 -24.57
CA GLY A 528 18.83 -10.64 -23.74
C GLY A 528 17.91 -9.81 -22.83
N THR A 529 17.92 -8.47 -22.95
CA THR A 529 16.98 -7.59 -22.23
C THR A 529 15.78 -7.18 -23.09
N PHE A 530 14.67 -6.83 -22.44
CA PHE A 530 13.53 -6.18 -23.10
C PHE A 530 12.90 -5.09 -22.22
N ILE A 531 12.07 -4.26 -22.85
CA ILE A 531 11.19 -3.29 -22.21
C ILE A 531 9.79 -3.48 -22.80
N TRP A 532 8.80 -3.81 -21.97
CA TRP A 532 7.39 -3.79 -22.38
C TRP A 532 6.76 -2.50 -21.89
N ILE A 533 6.36 -1.65 -22.83
CA ILE A 533 5.67 -0.39 -22.56
C ILE A 533 4.16 -0.63 -22.73
N HIS A 534 3.41 -0.52 -21.64
CA HIS A 534 1.96 -0.65 -21.66
C HIS A 534 1.29 0.59 -22.26
N TYR A 535 -0.01 0.48 -22.54
CA TYR A 535 -0.79 1.51 -23.24
C TYR A 535 -0.92 2.84 -22.48
N ASP A 536 -0.75 2.79 -21.16
CA ASP A 536 -0.74 3.92 -20.22
C ASP A 536 0.63 4.59 -20.08
N GLY A 537 1.67 4.04 -20.72
CA GLY A 537 3.04 4.54 -20.65
C GLY A 537 3.88 3.97 -19.49
N GLN A 538 3.39 2.96 -18.75
CA GLN A 538 4.23 2.24 -17.79
C GLN A 538 5.28 1.39 -18.50
N TYR A 539 6.49 1.33 -17.94
CA TYR A 539 7.62 0.57 -18.44
C TYR A 539 7.86 -0.65 -17.54
N VAL A 540 7.76 -1.85 -18.10
CA VAL A 540 8.11 -3.10 -17.44
C VAL A 540 9.44 -3.59 -18.02
N PRO A 541 10.57 -3.44 -17.29
CA PRO A 541 11.84 -4.03 -17.70
C PRO A 541 11.81 -5.54 -17.51
N GLY A 542 12.57 -6.28 -18.32
CA GLY A 542 12.75 -7.71 -18.08
C GLY A 542 13.89 -8.32 -18.88
N VAL A 543 14.11 -9.61 -18.66
CA VAL A 543 15.06 -10.45 -19.41
C VAL A 543 14.30 -11.48 -20.22
N TYR A 544 14.84 -11.87 -21.37
CA TYR A 544 14.23 -12.89 -22.23
C TYR A 544 15.26 -13.87 -22.75
N GLU A 545 14.82 -15.11 -22.95
CA GLU A 545 15.53 -16.18 -23.64
C GLU A 545 14.79 -16.54 -24.94
N PHE A 546 15.51 -16.96 -25.97
CA PHE A 546 14.90 -17.42 -27.21
C PHE A 546 15.30 -18.87 -27.55
N ILE A 547 14.41 -19.80 -27.20
CA ILE A 547 14.66 -21.23 -27.26
C ILE A 547 14.27 -21.78 -28.64
N ASP A 548 15.20 -22.53 -29.25
CA ASP A 548 15.05 -23.26 -30.51
C ASP A 548 14.47 -22.47 -31.71
N ASN A 549 14.71 -21.15 -31.74
CA ASN A 549 14.17 -20.20 -32.72
C ASN A 549 12.62 -20.15 -32.80
N GLN A 550 11.91 -20.66 -31.79
CA GLN A 550 10.45 -20.84 -31.82
C GLN A 550 9.77 -20.30 -30.55
N TYR A 551 10.47 -20.26 -29.42
CA TYR A 551 9.89 -19.94 -28.11
C TYR A 551 10.58 -18.72 -27.52
N PHE A 552 9.79 -17.73 -27.12
CA PHE A 552 10.27 -16.52 -26.45
C PHE A 552 9.88 -16.63 -24.98
N VAL A 553 10.83 -16.99 -24.14
CA VAL A 553 10.63 -17.05 -22.68
C VAL A 553 11.01 -15.69 -22.13
N PHE A 554 10.19 -15.09 -21.27
CA PHE A 554 10.50 -13.81 -20.66
C PHE A 554 10.22 -13.81 -19.16
N GLU A 555 10.96 -12.97 -18.44
CA GLU A 555 10.90 -12.82 -17.00
C GLU A 555 10.95 -11.33 -16.65
N ASN A 556 10.04 -10.90 -15.77
CA ASN A 556 10.07 -9.61 -15.11
C ASN A 556 9.42 -9.74 -13.72
N GLU A 557 9.45 -8.66 -12.94
CA GLU A 557 8.92 -8.65 -11.56
C GLU A 557 7.47 -9.14 -11.46
N ASN A 558 6.69 -8.94 -12.52
CA ASN A 558 5.28 -9.33 -12.58
C ASN A 558 5.04 -10.76 -13.08
N TYR A 559 6.02 -11.38 -13.72
CA TYR A 559 5.88 -12.65 -14.43
C TYR A 559 7.16 -13.49 -14.27
N PRO A 560 7.25 -14.36 -13.25
CA PRO A 560 8.39 -15.25 -13.06
C PRO A 560 8.37 -16.38 -14.11
N LEU A 561 9.08 -16.13 -15.23
CA LEU A 561 9.34 -17.07 -16.33
C LEU A 561 8.10 -17.52 -17.13
N THR A 562 7.63 -16.65 -18.03
CA THR A 562 6.50 -16.88 -18.95
C THR A 562 6.96 -17.33 -20.34
N LEU A 563 6.32 -18.37 -20.89
CA LEU A 563 6.60 -18.93 -22.22
C LEU A 563 5.68 -18.36 -23.30
N GLY A 564 6.25 -17.75 -24.33
CA GLY A 564 5.58 -17.40 -25.59
C GLY A 564 6.09 -18.16 -26.80
N THR A 565 5.42 -17.97 -27.93
CA THR A 565 5.79 -18.51 -29.24
C THR A 565 6.12 -17.41 -30.24
N TYR A 566 6.95 -17.73 -31.24
CA TYR A 566 7.37 -16.82 -32.30
C TYR A 566 7.18 -17.45 -33.68
N GLU A 567 6.38 -16.81 -34.55
CA GLU A 567 6.21 -17.20 -35.96
C GLU A 567 6.13 -15.97 -36.86
N ASP A 568 6.88 -15.95 -37.98
CA ASP A 568 6.87 -14.91 -39.02
C ASP A 568 6.94 -13.43 -38.55
N GLY A 569 7.61 -13.18 -37.42
CA GLY A 569 7.74 -11.84 -36.84
C GLY A 569 6.62 -11.46 -35.88
N VAL A 570 5.78 -12.41 -35.50
CA VAL A 570 4.75 -12.29 -34.46
C VAL A 570 5.21 -13.02 -33.20
N LEU A 571 5.04 -12.39 -32.03
CA LEU A 571 5.17 -13.00 -30.70
C LEU A 571 3.77 -13.20 -30.11
N GLU A 572 3.48 -14.40 -29.60
CA GLU A 572 2.20 -14.75 -28.96
C GLU A 572 2.44 -15.39 -27.60
N PHE A 573 1.87 -14.79 -26.55
CA PHE A 573 1.96 -15.26 -25.15
C PHE A 573 0.57 -15.59 -24.60
N PRO A 574 0.37 -16.69 -23.86
CA PRO A 574 -0.84 -16.88 -23.07
C PRO A 574 -0.92 -15.80 -21.97
N ASP A 575 -2.11 -15.28 -21.69
CA ASP A 575 -2.30 -14.38 -20.54
C ASP A 575 -2.20 -15.19 -19.24
N ALA A 576 -1.21 -14.89 -18.40
CA ALA A 576 -1.01 -15.62 -17.15
C ALA A 576 -2.15 -15.45 -16.12
N ASN A 577 -3.10 -14.53 -16.37
CA ASN A 577 -4.30 -14.35 -15.54
C ASN A 577 -5.57 -14.99 -16.13
N ASP A 578 -5.56 -15.47 -17.39
CA ASP A 578 -6.70 -16.13 -18.04
C ASP A 578 -6.26 -17.01 -19.23
N ASP A 579 -6.40 -18.34 -19.10
CA ASP A 579 -6.11 -19.37 -20.12
C ASP A 579 -6.81 -19.15 -21.49
N SER A 580 -7.72 -18.17 -21.62
CA SER A 580 -8.49 -17.89 -22.83
C SER A 580 -8.01 -16.70 -23.67
N TYR A 581 -7.03 -15.91 -23.22
CA TYR A 581 -6.48 -14.77 -23.97
C TYR A 581 -5.02 -14.97 -24.38
N VAL A 582 -4.65 -14.35 -25.51
CA VAL A 582 -3.29 -14.38 -26.08
C VAL A 582 -2.85 -12.96 -26.40
N TYR A 583 -1.68 -12.56 -25.89
CA TYR A 583 -1.04 -11.30 -26.21
C TYR A 583 -0.22 -11.43 -27.50
N THR A 584 -0.79 -10.97 -28.61
CA THR A 584 -0.13 -10.91 -29.92
C THR A 584 0.66 -9.61 -30.11
N PHE A 585 1.90 -9.70 -30.59
CA PHE A 585 2.74 -8.55 -30.99
C PHE A 585 3.39 -8.78 -32.35
N THR A 586 3.33 -7.81 -33.26
CA THR A 586 3.96 -7.89 -34.59
C THR A 586 5.18 -6.97 -34.69
N LYS A 587 6.28 -7.46 -35.27
CA LYS A 587 7.48 -6.66 -35.52
C LYS A 587 7.19 -5.47 -36.43
N VAL A 588 7.74 -4.30 -36.09
CA VAL A 588 7.64 -3.07 -36.89
C VAL A 588 9.02 -2.44 -37.12
N ASP A 589 9.26 -1.92 -38.32
CA ASP A 589 10.41 -1.07 -38.62
C ASP A 589 10.13 0.35 -38.10
N ALA A 590 10.43 0.57 -36.81
CA ALA A 590 10.25 1.84 -36.13
C ALA A 590 11.47 2.20 -35.27
N MET A 591 11.81 3.48 -35.23
CA MET A 591 12.70 4.01 -34.19
C MET A 591 11.90 4.38 -32.95
N TYR A 592 12.49 4.21 -31.78
CA TYR A 592 11.83 4.44 -30.50
C TYR A 592 12.81 4.97 -29.44
N GLY A 593 12.34 5.90 -28.62
CA GLY A 593 13.04 6.51 -27.51
C GLY A 593 13.65 7.88 -27.79
N ASP A 594 14.27 8.42 -26.74
CA ASP A 594 15.00 9.69 -26.72
C ASP A 594 16.35 9.55 -27.43
N TRP A 595 16.73 10.60 -28.16
CA TRP A 595 18.06 10.77 -28.74
C TRP A 595 18.60 12.13 -28.32
N VAL A 596 19.87 12.22 -27.94
CA VAL A 596 20.43 13.40 -27.26
C VAL A 596 21.73 13.87 -27.94
N ASP A 597 21.84 15.18 -28.15
CA ASP A 597 23.04 15.84 -28.70
C ASP A 597 24.03 16.30 -27.61
N ASP A 598 25.19 16.83 -28.02
CA ASP A 598 26.23 17.37 -27.12
C ASP A 598 25.76 18.55 -26.23
N ASN A 599 24.55 19.10 -26.46
CA ASN A 599 23.97 20.22 -25.71
C ASN A 599 22.75 19.81 -24.85
N ASN A 600 22.47 18.50 -24.73
CA ASN A 600 21.29 17.92 -24.09
C ASN A 600 19.94 18.24 -24.77
N SER A 601 19.92 18.66 -26.03
CA SER A 601 18.66 18.70 -26.81
C SER A 601 18.18 17.28 -27.07
N ILE A 602 16.89 17.01 -26.84
CA ILE A 602 16.25 15.70 -26.95
C ILE A 602 15.48 15.62 -28.28
N LEU A 603 15.55 14.49 -28.96
CA LEU A 603 14.72 14.14 -30.10
C LEU A 603 14.06 12.79 -29.80
N HIS A 604 12.78 12.82 -29.44
CA HIS A 604 12.00 11.69 -28.96
C HIS A 604 11.19 11.06 -30.09
N PHE A 605 11.19 9.72 -30.18
CA PHE A 605 10.33 8.96 -31.10
C PHE A 605 9.41 8.01 -30.34
N ASP A 606 8.10 8.05 -30.61
CA ASP A 606 7.06 7.27 -29.91
C ASP A 606 6.91 5.81 -30.39
N GLY A 607 7.64 5.39 -31.43
CA GLY A 607 7.55 4.06 -32.03
C GLY A 607 6.29 3.82 -32.88
N LYS A 608 5.38 4.80 -32.95
CA LYS A 608 4.07 4.75 -33.63
C LYS A 608 3.98 5.72 -34.81
N GLY A 609 4.98 6.60 -35.00
CA GLY A 609 5.06 7.56 -36.10
C GLY A 609 4.96 9.04 -35.68
N ASN A 610 5.01 9.33 -34.38
CA ASN A 610 5.04 10.69 -33.83
C ASN A 610 6.23 10.90 -32.89
N GLY A 611 6.53 12.14 -32.54
CA GLY A 611 7.64 12.45 -31.66
C GLY A 611 7.69 13.93 -31.35
N TYR A 612 8.77 14.35 -30.71
CA TYR A 612 9.06 15.75 -30.50
C TYR A 612 10.57 16.00 -30.48
N TYR A 613 10.96 17.23 -30.79
CA TYR A 613 12.29 17.75 -30.55
C TYR A 613 12.19 18.83 -29.47
N ASP A 614 13.08 18.76 -28.47
CA ASP A 614 13.14 19.68 -27.34
C ASP A 614 14.58 20.17 -27.16
N ASP A 615 14.80 21.48 -27.31
CA ASP A 615 16.06 22.16 -26.99
C ASP A 615 15.92 23.21 -25.88
N GLY A 616 14.94 22.99 -24.99
CA GLY A 616 14.43 23.97 -24.03
C GLY A 616 13.04 24.50 -24.43
N SER A 617 12.39 23.89 -25.41
CA SER A 617 11.04 24.16 -25.91
C SER A 617 10.58 22.98 -26.75
N GLU A 618 9.43 22.40 -26.42
CA GLU A 618 8.94 21.20 -27.10
C GLU A 618 8.31 21.50 -28.46
N HIS A 619 8.77 20.78 -29.49
CA HIS A 619 8.28 20.87 -30.86
C HIS A 619 7.82 19.50 -31.34
N ALA A 620 6.52 19.23 -31.28
CA ALA A 620 5.93 17.99 -31.76
C ALA A 620 6.07 17.79 -33.28
N PHE A 621 6.23 16.53 -33.70
CA PHE A 621 6.35 16.10 -35.09
C PHE A 621 5.70 14.74 -35.37
N THR A 622 5.54 14.45 -36.66
CA THR A 622 5.30 13.10 -37.20
C THR A 622 6.56 12.62 -37.94
N TYR A 623 6.79 11.31 -38.03
CA TYR A 623 7.96 10.76 -38.72
C TYR A 623 7.67 9.47 -39.50
N SER A 624 8.55 9.14 -40.44
CA SER A 624 8.56 7.86 -41.15
C SER A 624 9.98 7.43 -41.49
N LEU A 625 10.21 6.12 -41.55
CA LEU A 625 11.51 5.50 -41.77
C LEU A 625 11.61 4.93 -43.19
N GLN A 626 12.73 5.16 -43.89
CA GLN A 626 13.06 4.51 -45.17
C GLN A 626 14.55 4.21 -45.23
N GLU A 627 14.91 2.93 -45.23
CA GLU A 627 16.30 2.43 -45.29
C GLU A 627 17.19 3.10 -44.22
N ASP A 628 18.10 4.00 -44.60
CA ASP A 628 19.04 4.72 -43.73
C ASP A 628 18.60 6.14 -43.37
N ALA A 629 17.37 6.54 -43.73
CA ALA A 629 16.85 7.89 -43.54
C ALA A 629 15.54 7.94 -42.72
N VAL A 630 15.41 9.01 -41.93
CA VAL A 630 14.17 9.36 -41.22
C VAL A 630 13.65 10.67 -41.77
N THR A 631 12.40 10.68 -42.22
CA THR A 631 11.69 11.90 -42.62
C THR A 631 10.84 12.38 -41.45
N ILE A 632 11.08 13.60 -40.98
CA ILE A 632 10.35 14.23 -39.87
C ILE A 632 9.50 15.40 -40.40
N THR A 633 8.33 15.65 -39.80
CA THR A 633 7.42 16.75 -40.19
C THR A 633 6.74 17.33 -38.95
N PHE A 634 7.13 18.54 -38.57
CA PHE A 634 6.64 19.26 -37.38
C PHE A 634 5.21 19.78 -37.52
N THR A 635 4.51 19.93 -36.40
CA THR A 635 3.10 20.38 -36.35
C THR A 635 2.91 21.85 -35.95
N SER A 636 3.99 22.63 -35.70
CA SER A 636 3.91 24.05 -35.31
C SER A 636 4.83 24.98 -36.14
N TYR A 637 4.78 26.29 -35.86
CA TYR A 637 5.11 27.40 -36.79
C TYR A 637 6.61 27.58 -37.14
N PHE A 638 7.50 26.69 -36.70
CA PHE A 638 8.93 26.72 -37.06
C PHE A 638 9.18 25.90 -38.33
N ALA A 639 9.60 26.58 -39.40
CA ALA A 639 9.74 25.97 -40.73
C ALA A 639 11.09 25.24 -40.92
N TYR A 640 11.48 24.37 -39.97
CA TYR A 640 12.68 23.55 -40.13
C TYR A 640 12.39 22.27 -40.92
N GLU A 641 13.05 22.07 -42.07
CA GLU A 641 13.01 20.79 -42.81
C GLU A 641 14.13 19.86 -42.30
N LEU A 642 13.80 19.01 -41.32
CA LEU A 642 14.77 18.05 -40.76
C LEU A 642 15.02 16.88 -41.71
N THR A 643 16.25 16.78 -42.20
CA THR A 643 16.77 15.55 -42.83
C THR A 643 17.58 14.79 -41.80
N VAL A 644 17.15 13.57 -41.44
CA VAL A 644 17.87 12.70 -40.51
C VAL A 644 18.46 11.51 -41.25
N THR A 645 19.75 11.25 -41.06
CA THR A 645 20.46 10.10 -41.64
C THR A 645 21.09 9.25 -40.54
N ILE A 646 20.76 7.97 -40.52
CA ILE A 646 21.33 6.97 -39.61
C ILE A 646 22.77 6.67 -40.06
N GLN A 647 23.73 6.73 -39.16
CA GLN A 647 25.15 6.47 -39.44
C GLN A 647 25.52 5.00 -39.20
N GLU A 648 26.65 4.54 -39.76
CA GLU A 648 27.17 3.18 -39.56
C GLU A 648 27.47 2.84 -38.08
N ASP A 649 27.63 3.86 -37.22
CA ASP A 649 27.83 3.71 -35.76
C ASP A 649 26.54 3.82 -34.93
N GLY A 650 25.38 3.87 -35.60
CA GLY A 650 24.07 3.95 -34.96
C GLY A 650 23.67 5.37 -34.50
N THR A 651 24.50 6.39 -34.71
CA THR A 651 24.13 7.78 -34.41
C THR A 651 23.20 8.39 -35.46
N LEU A 652 22.41 9.39 -35.07
CA LEU A 652 21.57 10.16 -36.00
C LEU A 652 22.26 11.48 -36.33
N ASN A 653 22.62 11.69 -37.59
CA ASN A 653 22.98 13.02 -38.08
C ASN A 653 21.71 13.73 -38.56
N VAL A 654 21.40 14.84 -37.91
CA VAL A 654 20.20 15.66 -38.13
C VAL A 654 20.63 17.00 -38.71
N HIS A 655 20.16 17.29 -39.91
CA HIS A 655 20.33 18.58 -40.58
C HIS A 655 19.14 19.48 -40.26
N PHE A 656 19.37 20.64 -39.64
CA PHE A 656 18.36 21.67 -39.42
C PHE A 656 18.57 22.81 -40.43
N ASP A 657 17.56 23.09 -41.26
CA ASP A 657 17.50 24.21 -42.22
C ASP A 657 16.18 24.95 -42.03
N ASP A 658 16.22 26.27 -41.75
CA ASP A 658 15.06 27.15 -41.50
C ASP A 658 14.15 27.40 -42.72
N GLY A 659 14.46 26.77 -43.85
CA GLY A 659 13.73 26.91 -45.11
C GLY A 659 14.06 28.19 -45.87
N ASN A 660 14.86 29.10 -45.29
CA ASN A 660 15.44 30.26 -45.97
C ASN A 660 16.94 30.08 -46.23
N GLY A 661 17.58 29.13 -45.56
CA GLY A 661 19.01 28.81 -45.69
C GLY A 661 19.93 29.85 -45.03
N GLU A 662 19.43 30.61 -44.05
CA GLU A 662 20.26 31.60 -43.31
C GLU A 662 20.81 31.04 -41.99
N ASP A 663 20.03 30.26 -41.24
CA ASP A 663 20.49 29.51 -40.06
C ASP A 663 20.39 28.00 -40.31
N VAL A 664 21.51 27.41 -40.75
CA VAL A 664 21.64 25.98 -41.06
C VAL A 664 22.71 25.36 -40.17
N PHE A 665 22.38 24.30 -39.45
CA PHE A 665 23.33 23.57 -38.61
C PHE A 665 23.08 22.06 -38.59
N ASP A 666 24.17 21.30 -38.49
CA ASP A 666 24.17 19.85 -38.32
C ASP A 666 24.35 19.51 -36.84
N LYS A 667 23.56 18.58 -36.32
CA LYS A 667 23.73 17.97 -34.98
C LYS A 667 23.84 16.45 -35.12
N THR A 668 24.70 15.85 -34.29
CA THR A 668 24.75 14.40 -34.11
C THR A 668 24.04 14.06 -32.80
N PHE A 669 23.05 13.18 -32.85
CA PHE A 669 22.35 12.67 -31.67
C PHE A 669 22.71 11.21 -31.41
N THR A 670 22.84 10.88 -30.13
CA THR A 670 23.13 9.54 -29.62
C THR A 670 21.90 9.00 -28.88
N LYS A 671 21.62 7.70 -28.98
CA LYS A 671 20.42 7.12 -28.34
C LYS A 671 20.57 7.18 -26.81
N LYS A 672 19.60 7.78 -26.14
CA LYS A 672 19.49 7.78 -24.67
C LYS A 672 18.75 6.49 -24.24
N PRO A 673 19.17 5.82 -23.15
CA PRO A 673 18.44 4.68 -22.61
C PRO A 673 16.97 5.02 -22.35
N LEU A 674 16.08 4.08 -22.73
CA LEU A 674 14.62 4.23 -22.70
C LEU A 674 14.04 4.15 -21.30
N ILE A 675 14.57 3.22 -20.50
CA ILE A 675 14.50 3.31 -19.04
C ILE A 675 15.58 4.34 -18.67
N PRO A 676 15.30 5.36 -17.84
CA PRO A 676 16.37 6.00 -17.08
C PRO A 676 17.11 4.89 -16.35
N ASP A 677 18.45 4.84 -16.38
CA ASP A 677 19.15 3.74 -15.71
C ASP A 677 18.88 3.78 -14.19
N TYR A 678 17.92 2.96 -13.80
CA TYR A 678 17.60 2.55 -12.45
C TYR A 678 17.99 1.09 -12.21
N THR A 679 18.22 0.32 -13.28
CA THR A 679 18.37 -1.15 -13.34
C THR A 679 17.67 -1.81 -12.13
N GLY A 680 16.33 -1.68 -12.10
CA GLY A 680 15.55 -1.50 -10.86
C GLY A 680 14.12 -2.07 -10.86
N LYS A 681 13.07 -1.21 -10.79
CA LYS A 681 11.69 -1.56 -10.35
C LYS A 681 10.53 -1.03 -11.25
N PRO A 682 9.27 -1.52 -11.07
CA PRO A 682 8.02 -1.15 -11.77
C PRO A 682 7.06 -0.31 -10.87
N PHE A 683 5.84 0.08 -11.32
CA PHE A 683 4.86 0.93 -10.56
C PHE A 683 3.44 1.10 -11.19
N ILE A 684 2.32 0.68 -10.55
CA ILE A 684 0.92 1.06 -10.95
C ILE A 684 0.67 2.55 -10.68
N GLY A 685 1.07 2.98 -9.49
CA GLY A 685 0.51 4.18 -8.90
C GLY A 685 0.49 4.17 -7.39
N LYS A 686 0.66 5.37 -6.86
CA LYS A 686 0.64 5.71 -5.45
C LYS A 686 -0.76 6.16 -5.08
N TYR A 687 -1.36 5.48 -4.11
CA TYR A 687 -2.69 5.78 -3.59
C TYR A 687 -2.60 6.07 -2.09
N TYR A 688 -3.13 7.21 -1.64
CA TYR A 688 -2.93 7.75 -0.30
C TYR A 688 -4.17 7.59 0.57
N SER A 689 -3.98 7.42 1.88
CA SER A 689 -5.05 7.33 2.90
C SER A 689 -4.60 7.88 4.26
N SER A 690 -5.52 7.86 5.24
CA SER A 690 -5.24 8.14 6.64
C SER A 690 -4.17 7.25 7.30
N TRP A 691 -3.85 6.11 6.70
CA TRP A 691 -2.86 5.15 7.22
C TRP A 691 -1.49 5.25 6.52
N GLY A 692 -1.36 6.15 5.55
CA GLY A 692 -0.20 6.25 4.65
C GLY A 692 -0.58 5.91 3.21
N TYR A 693 0.43 5.71 2.35
CA TYR A 693 0.22 5.40 0.94
C TYR A 693 0.55 3.95 0.62
N MET A 694 -0.08 3.43 -0.44
CA MET A 694 0.30 2.19 -1.11
C MET A 694 0.76 2.52 -2.52
N ASP A 695 2.03 2.24 -2.78
CA ASP A 695 2.54 2.11 -4.14
C ASP A 695 2.12 0.73 -4.60
N LEU A 696 1.11 0.66 -5.47
CA LEU A 696 0.71 -0.62 -6.05
C LEU A 696 1.59 -0.95 -7.26
N PHE A 697 1.65 -2.23 -7.61
CA PHE A 697 2.38 -2.77 -8.76
C PHE A 697 1.46 -3.72 -9.55
N THR A 698 1.66 -3.82 -10.87
CA THR A 698 0.68 -4.39 -11.82
C THR A 698 0.52 -5.91 -11.73
N ASP A 699 1.45 -6.54 -11.03
CA ASP A 699 1.51 -7.92 -10.57
C ASP A 699 0.65 -8.22 -9.33
N GLY A 700 -0.04 -7.22 -8.79
CA GLY A 700 -0.72 -7.35 -7.52
C GLY A 700 0.21 -7.27 -6.32
N GLN A 701 1.51 -6.96 -6.49
CA GLN A 701 2.35 -6.52 -5.39
C GLN A 701 1.99 -5.07 -5.02
N GLY A 702 2.51 -4.62 -3.88
CA GLY A 702 2.45 -3.24 -3.46
C GLY A 702 3.35 -2.99 -2.26
N GLU A 703 3.91 -1.80 -2.20
CA GLU A 703 4.64 -1.28 -1.06
C GLU A 703 3.73 -0.32 -0.30
N PHE A 704 3.21 -0.78 0.84
CA PHE A 704 2.44 0.07 1.74
C PHE A 704 3.38 0.74 2.74
N TYR A 705 3.42 2.06 2.72
CA TYR A 705 4.20 2.88 3.63
C TYR A 705 3.31 3.42 4.74
N ASN A 706 3.49 2.92 5.98
CA ASN A 706 2.60 3.27 7.11
C ASN A 706 3.06 4.50 7.92
N ASN A 707 3.66 5.48 7.24
CA ASN A 707 4.30 6.68 7.81
C ASN A 707 5.60 6.45 8.61
N SER A 708 6.01 5.21 8.91
CA SER A 708 7.26 4.91 9.63
C SER A 708 8.19 3.90 8.95
N TYR A 709 7.65 3.01 8.12
CA TYR A 709 8.41 2.04 7.34
C TYR A 709 7.58 1.59 6.13
N THR A 710 8.28 1.12 5.08
CA THR A 710 7.65 0.47 3.93
C THR A 710 7.52 -1.01 4.19
N VAL A 711 6.33 -1.56 3.97
CA VAL A 711 6.09 -3.00 3.97
C VAL A 711 5.64 -3.46 2.59
N PRO A 712 6.38 -4.37 1.93
CA PRO A 712 5.87 -5.03 0.75
C PRO A 712 4.72 -5.99 1.13
N GLY A 713 4.04 -6.44 0.09
CA GLY A 713 2.93 -7.36 0.11
C GLY A 713 2.14 -7.13 -1.16
N GLY A 714 0.83 -7.33 -1.14
CA GLY A 714 0.06 -7.25 -2.36
C GLY A 714 -1.44 -7.13 -2.18
N TYR A 715 -2.17 -7.39 -3.25
CA TYR A 715 -3.61 -7.36 -3.29
C TYR A 715 -4.18 -8.35 -4.30
N VAL A 716 -5.38 -8.85 -4.00
CA VAL A 716 -6.10 -9.79 -4.87
C VAL A 716 -7.46 -9.22 -5.19
N ILE A 717 -7.76 -9.01 -6.47
CA ILE A 717 -9.08 -8.60 -6.94
C ILE A 717 -10.00 -9.82 -6.94
N GLN A 718 -11.24 -9.68 -6.44
CA GLN A 718 -12.23 -10.74 -6.42
C GLN A 718 -13.03 -10.80 -7.72
N ASN A 719 -13.77 -11.91 -7.87
CA ASN A 719 -14.60 -12.24 -9.02
C ASN A 719 -15.75 -11.24 -9.33
N ASP A 720 -15.98 -10.21 -8.50
CA ASP A 720 -16.87 -9.10 -8.84
C ASP A 720 -16.15 -7.98 -9.63
N GLY A 721 -14.85 -8.13 -9.89
CA GLY A 721 -14.00 -7.22 -10.68
C GLY A 721 -13.63 -5.92 -9.96
N VAL A 722 -14.17 -5.69 -8.77
CA VAL A 722 -14.03 -4.41 -8.06
C VAL A 722 -13.71 -4.56 -6.58
N THR A 723 -13.80 -5.73 -5.95
CA THR A 723 -13.39 -5.92 -4.55
C THR A 723 -11.93 -6.35 -4.47
N PHE A 724 -11.10 -5.63 -3.72
CA PHE A 724 -9.68 -5.87 -3.57
C PHE A 724 -9.37 -6.31 -2.13
N ASN A 725 -8.90 -7.55 -1.96
CA ASN A 725 -8.33 -8.03 -0.72
C ASN A 725 -6.85 -7.61 -0.67
N ILE A 726 -6.55 -6.50 0.01
CA ILE A 726 -5.20 -5.92 0.14
C ILE A 726 -4.50 -6.48 1.40
N SER A 727 -3.20 -6.74 1.34
CA SER A 727 -2.43 -7.42 2.40
C SER A 727 -0.93 -7.08 2.32
N PHE A 728 -0.48 -6.16 3.18
CA PHE A 728 0.89 -5.65 3.25
C PHE A 728 1.52 -5.94 4.61
N SER A 729 2.32 -7.02 4.68
CA SER A 729 3.03 -7.52 5.87
C SER A 729 2.24 -7.37 7.19
N GLY A 730 1.17 -8.16 7.35
CA GLY A 730 0.31 -8.15 8.55
C GLY A 730 -0.75 -7.03 8.59
N ASN A 731 -0.70 -6.07 7.67
CA ASN A 731 -1.76 -5.07 7.48
C ASN A 731 -2.64 -5.52 6.32
N SER A 732 -3.82 -6.10 6.61
CA SER A 732 -4.71 -6.60 5.56
C SER A 732 -6.15 -6.08 5.68
N GLY A 733 -6.92 -6.28 4.62
CA GLY A 733 -8.34 -6.01 4.61
C GLY A 733 -8.95 -6.08 3.21
N GLN A 734 -10.24 -5.77 3.14
CA GLN A 734 -11.03 -5.81 1.92
C GLN A 734 -11.54 -4.41 1.60
N VAL A 735 -10.93 -3.80 0.59
CA VAL A 735 -11.40 -2.56 -0.04
C VAL A 735 -12.14 -2.90 -1.34
N LYS A 736 -12.78 -1.92 -1.96
CA LYS A 736 -13.46 -2.01 -3.23
C LYS A 736 -13.06 -0.81 -4.08
N TYR A 737 -12.68 -1.04 -5.31
CA TYR A 737 -12.39 -0.01 -6.29
C TYR A 737 -13.68 0.55 -6.88
N ASN A 738 -13.81 1.87 -6.92
CA ASN A 738 -14.85 2.55 -7.70
C ASN A 738 -14.22 3.17 -8.94
N GLU A 739 -14.38 2.50 -10.08
CA GLU A 739 -13.84 2.92 -11.38
C GLU A 739 -14.28 4.33 -11.80
N THR A 740 -15.49 4.75 -11.44
CA THR A 740 -16.02 6.09 -11.79
C THR A 740 -15.41 7.21 -10.95
N GLN A 741 -14.77 6.88 -9.82
CA GLN A 741 -14.17 7.84 -8.90
C GLN A 741 -12.65 7.63 -8.67
N ASP A 742 -12.02 6.62 -9.28
CA ASP A 742 -10.62 6.17 -9.09
C ASP A 742 -10.18 6.13 -7.61
N VAL A 743 -11.00 5.47 -6.77
CA VAL A 743 -10.69 5.26 -5.35
C VAL A 743 -10.96 3.83 -4.89
N PHE A 744 -10.13 3.37 -3.96
CA PHE A 744 -10.39 2.17 -3.18
C PHE A 744 -11.10 2.54 -1.88
N TYR A 745 -12.14 1.82 -1.48
CA TYR A 745 -12.89 2.07 -0.25
C TYR A 745 -13.32 0.78 0.45
N GLY A 746 -13.21 0.69 1.76
CA GLY A 746 -13.66 -0.50 2.50
C GLY A 746 -12.98 -0.62 3.84
N ASN A 747 -12.55 -1.82 4.23
CA ASN A 747 -11.88 -2.06 5.51
C ASN A 747 -10.42 -2.45 5.30
N PHE A 748 -9.51 -1.86 6.07
CA PHE A 748 -8.09 -2.19 6.12
C PHE A 748 -7.57 -2.04 7.55
N LYS A 749 -6.74 -2.96 8.04
CA LYS A 749 -6.31 -3.04 9.45
C LYS A 749 -7.49 -3.02 10.45
N GLY A 750 -8.62 -3.65 10.08
CA GLY A 750 -9.85 -3.65 10.89
C GLY A 750 -10.58 -2.31 11.00
N SER A 751 -10.15 -1.27 10.28
CA SER A 751 -10.78 0.06 10.25
C SER A 751 -11.29 0.39 8.84
N LYS A 752 -12.28 1.27 8.71
CA LYS A 752 -12.68 1.76 7.39
C LYS A 752 -11.65 2.72 6.81
N VAL A 753 -11.48 2.68 5.49
CA VAL A 753 -10.51 3.46 4.73
C VAL A 753 -11.05 3.88 3.37
N VAL A 754 -10.48 4.96 2.83
CA VAL A 754 -10.47 5.29 1.40
C VAL A 754 -9.02 5.54 1.00
N PHE A 755 -8.60 5.00 -0.14
CA PHE A 755 -7.34 5.34 -0.80
C PHE A 755 -7.62 6.00 -2.15
N ALA A 756 -7.03 7.18 -2.40
CA ALA A 756 -7.22 7.97 -3.63
C ALA A 756 -5.88 8.38 -4.24
N ARG A 757 -5.89 8.85 -5.50
CA ARG A 757 -4.66 9.26 -6.23
C ARG A 757 -3.98 10.50 -5.65
N SER A 758 -4.74 11.43 -5.04
CA SER A 758 -4.18 12.62 -4.39
C SER A 758 -3.97 12.42 -2.88
N GLU A 759 -3.14 13.28 -2.29
CA GLU A 759 -2.74 13.14 -0.88
C GLU A 759 -3.94 13.22 0.07
N TYR A 760 -3.89 12.41 1.12
CA TYR A 760 -4.90 12.40 2.16
C TYR A 760 -4.78 13.65 3.04
N VAL A 761 -5.89 14.35 3.25
CA VAL A 761 -5.94 15.56 4.08
C VAL A 761 -6.51 15.26 5.46
N THR A 762 -7.71 14.67 5.54
CA THR A 762 -8.38 14.32 6.80
C THR A 762 -9.55 13.34 6.58
N SER A 763 -10.11 12.79 7.65
CA SER A 763 -11.32 11.96 7.60
C SER A 763 -12.14 12.04 8.88
N TYR A 764 -13.43 11.79 8.74
CA TYR A 764 -14.42 11.85 9.81
C TYR A 764 -15.29 10.59 9.82
N SER A 765 -15.48 9.95 10.96
CA SER A 765 -16.24 8.68 11.06
C SER A 765 -17.21 8.63 12.23
N THR A 766 -18.31 7.90 12.10
CA THR A 766 -19.20 7.63 13.23
C THR A 766 -18.54 6.69 14.24
N ALA A 767 -18.88 6.81 15.52
CA ALA A 767 -18.28 5.99 16.60
C ALA A 767 -18.59 4.48 16.51
N ASP A 768 -19.61 4.11 15.74
CA ASP A 768 -19.95 2.71 15.38
C ASP A 768 -19.27 2.24 14.07
N GLY A 769 -18.46 3.10 13.45
CA GLY A 769 -17.80 2.86 12.17
C GLY A 769 -18.73 2.79 10.96
N ASN A 770 -20.04 3.02 11.09
CA ASN A 770 -20.97 2.83 9.97
C ASN A 770 -20.76 3.84 8.82
N VAL A 771 -20.33 5.06 9.12
CA VAL A 771 -20.02 6.13 8.16
C VAL A 771 -18.54 6.51 8.25
N LEU A 772 -17.92 6.70 7.10
CA LEU A 772 -16.60 7.33 6.92
C LEU A 772 -16.70 8.36 5.79
N LEU A 773 -16.33 9.60 6.06
CA LEU A 773 -16.13 10.67 5.08
C LEU A 773 -14.64 10.97 4.99
N SER A 774 -14.00 10.64 3.86
CA SER A 774 -12.59 10.90 3.59
C SER A 774 -12.42 12.16 2.74
N VAL A 775 -11.39 12.96 3.02
CA VAL A 775 -11.06 14.20 2.33
C VAL A 775 -9.63 14.12 1.81
N HIS A 776 -9.48 14.34 0.51
CA HIS A 776 -8.21 14.35 -0.22
C HIS A 776 -8.08 15.70 -0.95
N GLU A 777 -6.93 15.99 -1.55
CA GLU A 777 -6.72 17.28 -2.23
C GLU A 777 -7.64 17.47 -3.45
N ASP A 778 -8.01 16.40 -4.14
CA ASP A 778 -8.90 16.42 -5.31
C ASP A 778 -10.41 16.41 -4.98
N GLY A 779 -10.81 16.03 -3.77
CA GLY A 779 -12.21 15.74 -3.50
C GLY A 779 -12.56 15.09 -2.15
N GLN A 780 -13.80 14.60 -2.08
CA GLN A 780 -14.39 14.03 -0.88
C GLN A 780 -15.16 12.74 -1.22
N TYR A 781 -14.98 11.72 -0.39
CA TYR A 781 -15.49 10.38 -0.63
C TYR A 781 -16.24 9.85 0.60
N LEU A 782 -17.48 9.40 0.41
CA LEU A 782 -18.34 8.95 1.50
C LEU A 782 -18.59 7.44 1.42
N VAL A 783 -18.13 6.71 2.43
CA VAL A 783 -18.46 5.30 2.64
C VAL A 783 -19.51 5.18 3.73
N LYS A 784 -20.63 4.52 3.42
CA LYS A 784 -21.68 4.24 4.39
C LYS A 784 -22.14 2.79 4.29
N ASN A 785 -22.26 2.11 5.43
CA ASN A 785 -22.68 0.70 5.49
C ASN A 785 -21.87 -0.23 4.54
N ASN A 786 -20.61 0.12 4.27
CA ASN A 786 -19.67 -0.55 3.36
C ASN A 786 -19.96 -0.37 1.84
N ALA A 787 -20.82 0.57 1.46
CA ALA A 787 -20.97 1.07 0.09
C ALA A 787 -20.35 2.46 -0.03
N LEU A 788 -19.79 2.79 -1.20
CA LEU A 788 -19.41 4.16 -1.56
C LEU A 788 -20.65 4.85 -2.13
N GLU A 789 -21.02 5.97 -1.54
CA GLU A 789 -22.29 6.65 -1.81
C GLU A 789 -22.04 7.90 -2.64
N THR A 790 -22.87 8.12 -3.67
CA THR A 790 -22.95 9.44 -4.30
C THR A 790 -23.74 10.36 -3.39
N PHE A 791 -23.11 11.44 -2.93
CA PHE A 791 -23.67 12.33 -1.92
C PHE A 791 -23.47 13.80 -2.27
N THR A 792 -24.25 14.67 -1.63
CA THR A 792 -23.91 16.09 -1.51
C THR A 792 -23.70 16.45 -0.05
N LEU A 793 -22.67 17.25 0.22
CA LEU A 793 -22.35 17.79 1.54
C LEU A 793 -22.82 19.24 1.61
N ASN A 794 -23.58 19.57 2.66
CA ASN A 794 -23.89 20.95 3.02
C ASN A 794 -23.41 21.18 4.47
N GLY A 795 -22.69 22.28 4.72
CA GLY A 795 -21.99 22.55 6.00
C GLY A 795 -20.47 22.46 5.87
N THR A 796 -19.70 22.94 6.86
CA THR A 796 -18.24 22.70 6.89
C THR A 796 -17.85 21.57 7.82
N LEU A 797 -16.72 20.95 7.52
CA LEU A 797 -16.15 19.86 8.31
C LEU A 797 -15.35 20.34 9.53
N ALA A 798 -15.75 21.47 10.13
CA ALA A 798 -15.07 22.03 11.29
C ALA A 798 -15.65 21.55 12.63
N ASP A 799 -14.82 21.56 13.66
CA ASP A 799 -15.19 21.07 14.98
C ASP A 799 -16.39 21.85 15.59
N GLY A 800 -17.43 21.12 16.01
CA GLY A 800 -18.68 21.66 16.57
C GLY A 800 -19.80 21.96 15.55
N GLU A 801 -19.50 21.89 14.24
CA GLU A 801 -20.44 22.12 13.15
C GLU A 801 -21.50 21.02 13.02
N VAL A 802 -22.64 21.36 12.40
CA VAL A 802 -23.60 20.35 11.93
C VAL A 802 -23.54 20.31 10.42
N ILE A 803 -23.43 19.10 9.87
CA ILE A 803 -23.34 18.85 8.43
C ILE A 803 -24.49 17.96 7.96
N TYR A 804 -24.86 18.15 6.70
CA TYR A 804 -25.92 17.41 6.02
C TYR A 804 -25.33 16.66 4.85
N ILE A 805 -25.36 15.34 4.99
CA ILE A 805 -24.95 14.40 3.97
C ILE A 805 -26.23 13.91 3.32
N GLN A 806 -26.55 14.40 2.12
CA GLN A 806 -27.69 13.92 1.36
C GLN A 806 -27.25 12.76 0.47
N ILE A 807 -27.93 11.61 0.58
CA ILE A 807 -27.77 10.44 -0.28
C ILE A 807 -29.14 10.14 -0.87
N GLU A 808 -29.25 10.15 -2.19
CA GLU A 808 -30.54 10.14 -2.92
C GLU A 808 -31.51 11.20 -2.36
N ASP A 809 -32.74 10.81 -2.01
CA ASP A 809 -33.76 11.68 -1.41
C ASP A 809 -33.67 11.78 0.13
N THR A 810 -32.65 11.17 0.78
CA THR A 810 -32.54 11.11 2.25
C THR A 810 -31.41 11.99 2.78
N THR A 811 -31.72 12.86 3.73
CA THR A 811 -30.73 13.71 4.42
C THR A 811 -30.28 13.09 5.73
N TYR A 812 -28.98 12.96 5.91
CA TYR A 812 -28.33 12.47 7.14
C TYR A 812 -27.65 13.63 7.88
N THR A 813 -28.08 13.88 9.10
CA THR A 813 -27.58 14.99 9.95
C THR A 813 -26.55 14.49 10.96
N TYR A 814 -25.33 15.06 10.92
CA TYR A 814 -24.23 14.74 11.85
C TYR A 814 -23.70 16.00 12.53
N ARG A 815 -23.22 15.89 13.77
CA ARG A 815 -22.33 16.91 14.37
C ARG A 815 -20.88 16.44 14.26
N VAL A 816 -20.00 17.33 13.82
CA VAL A 816 -18.56 17.10 13.80
C VAL A 816 -18.00 17.34 15.21
N GLU A 817 -17.30 16.35 15.77
CA GLU A 817 -16.58 16.44 17.05
C GLU A 817 -15.17 15.84 16.89
N GLY A 818 -14.18 16.70 16.68
CA GLY A 818 -12.88 16.32 16.13
C GLY A 818 -13.05 15.54 14.82
N ASN A 819 -12.48 14.34 14.76
CA ASN A 819 -12.63 13.43 13.61
C ASN A 819 -13.84 12.48 13.76
N THR A 820 -14.76 12.75 14.69
CA THR A 820 -15.96 11.94 14.91
C THR A 820 -17.18 12.61 14.30
N LEU A 821 -17.96 11.87 13.51
CA LEU A 821 -19.32 12.24 13.12
C LEU A 821 -20.28 11.68 14.17
N VAL A 822 -20.77 12.52 15.06
CA VAL A 822 -21.83 12.12 16.00
C VAL A 822 -23.14 12.09 15.22
N ALA A 823 -23.62 10.88 14.93
CA ALA A 823 -24.96 10.66 14.42
C ALA A 823 -25.95 11.17 15.46
N LEU A 824 -26.81 12.12 15.06
CA LEU A 824 -27.82 12.67 15.94
C LEU A 824 -29.09 11.83 15.73
N GLY A 825 -29.72 11.32 16.81
CA GLY A 825 -30.99 10.62 16.71
C GLY A 825 -31.40 9.67 17.85
N ASN A 826 -30.89 8.44 17.86
CA ASN A 826 -31.57 7.29 18.51
C ASN A 826 -31.54 7.37 20.04
N GLU A 827 -30.43 7.87 20.56
CA GLU A 827 -30.18 8.20 21.97
C GLU A 827 -31.22 9.19 22.52
N TYR A 828 -31.75 10.06 21.66
CA TYR A 828 -32.88 10.92 21.97
C TYR A 828 -34.18 10.11 22.00
N GLY A 829 -34.41 9.21 21.04
CA GLY A 829 -35.52 8.26 21.02
C GLY A 829 -36.89 8.91 20.79
N THR A 830 -37.98 8.26 21.23
CA THR A 830 -39.34 8.81 21.08
C THR A 830 -39.67 9.85 22.16
N PHE A 831 -40.08 11.05 21.73
CA PHE A 831 -40.64 12.10 22.57
C PHE A 831 -42.12 12.31 22.29
N THR A 832 -42.88 12.69 23.32
CA THR A 832 -44.32 12.93 23.20
C THR A 832 -44.72 14.33 23.70
N ASN A 833 -45.80 14.87 23.14
CA ASN A 833 -46.43 16.11 23.61
C ASN A 833 -47.95 16.04 23.39
N GLY A 834 -48.67 15.50 24.38
CA GLY A 834 -50.08 15.15 24.22
C GLY A 834 -50.23 13.92 23.32
N ASP A 835 -51.00 14.04 22.25
CA ASP A 835 -51.15 12.98 21.23
C ASP A 835 -50.04 13.03 20.15
N ASP A 836 -49.26 14.12 20.10
CA ASP A 836 -48.18 14.28 19.12
C ASP A 836 -46.94 13.46 19.53
N THR A 837 -46.38 12.71 18.58
CA THR A 837 -45.17 11.90 18.76
C THR A 837 -44.10 12.34 17.78
N LEU A 838 -42.87 12.53 18.29
CA LEU A 838 -41.65 12.76 17.52
C LEU A 838 -40.67 11.62 17.84
N THR A 839 -40.42 10.75 16.87
CA THR A 839 -39.47 9.63 17.01
C THR A 839 -38.28 9.88 16.11
N PHE A 840 -37.09 10.01 16.70
CA PHE A 840 -35.84 9.98 15.96
C PHE A 840 -35.50 8.53 15.60
N ASP A 841 -35.08 8.28 14.35
CA ASP A 841 -34.84 6.92 13.84
C ASP A 841 -33.44 6.38 14.13
N GLY A 842 -32.51 7.25 14.52
CA GLY A 842 -31.12 6.90 14.81
C GLY A 842 -30.15 6.97 13.66
N ILE A 843 -30.62 7.36 12.47
CA ILE A 843 -29.81 7.58 11.27
C ILE A 843 -30.15 8.95 10.69
N GLY A 844 -30.21 10.00 11.52
CA GLY A 844 -30.41 11.37 11.06
C GLY A 844 -31.81 11.73 10.55
N GLY A 845 -32.78 10.80 10.56
CA GLY A 845 -34.18 11.05 10.22
C GLY A 845 -35.10 11.05 11.44
N ALA A 846 -36.31 11.58 11.26
CA ALA A 846 -37.33 11.54 12.29
C ALA A 846 -38.71 11.25 11.68
N THR A 847 -39.63 10.80 12.53
CA THR A 847 -41.07 10.73 12.24
C THR A 847 -41.82 11.63 13.21
N TYR A 848 -42.56 12.59 12.66
CA TYR A 848 -43.45 13.45 13.41
C TYR A 848 -44.89 13.16 12.97
N LYS A 849 -45.75 12.75 13.90
CA LYS A 849 -47.14 12.33 13.58
C LYS A 849 -47.24 11.22 12.53
N ASP A 850 -46.35 10.23 12.61
CA ASP A 850 -46.22 9.11 11.67
C ASP A 850 -45.83 9.52 10.23
N GLU A 851 -45.48 10.79 9.98
CA GLU A 851 -44.91 11.27 8.71
C GLU A 851 -43.39 11.42 8.83
N THR A 852 -42.65 10.93 7.82
CA THR A 852 -41.18 11.06 7.73
C THR A 852 -40.80 12.52 7.50
N VAL A 853 -39.84 13.00 8.28
CA VAL A 853 -39.39 14.40 8.32
C VAL A 853 -37.87 14.47 8.51
N THR A 854 -37.22 15.44 7.89
CA THR A 854 -35.80 15.77 8.14
C THR A 854 -35.70 16.82 9.26
N TYR A 855 -34.55 16.91 9.93
CA TYR A 855 -34.41 17.83 11.06
C TYR A 855 -32.97 18.32 11.32
N LEU A 856 -32.89 19.44 12.04
CA LEU A 856 -31.69 20.01 12.64
C LEU A 856 -31.79 19.88 14.16
N ILE A 857 -30.68 19.72 14.87
CA ILE A 857 -30.67 19.71 16.34
C ILE A 857 -29.43 20.40 16.93
N ASP A 858 -29.65 21.15 17.99
CA ASP A 858 -28.60 21.83 18.78
C ASP A 858 -28.95 21.76 20.27
N ASP A 859 -28.20 20.94 21.01
CA ASP A 859 -28.46 20.55 22.41
C ASP A 859 -29.91 20.10 22.64
N THR A 860 -30.77 20.98 23.17
CA THR A 860 -32.18 20.71 23.48
C THR A 860 -33.14 21.23 22.41
N LYS A 861 -32.68 22.00 21.41
CA LYS A 861 -33.52 22.58 20.35
C LYS A 861 -33.47 21.73 19.08
N VAL A 862 -34.63 21.51 18.46
CA VAL A 862 -34.80 20.77 17.20
C VAL A 862 -35.58 21.64 16.22
N LEU A 863 -35.18 21.67 14.95
CA LEU A 863 -35.99 22.19 13.84
C LEU A 863 -36.40 21.01 12.96
N VAL A 864 -37.69 20.81 12.72
CA VAL A 864 -38.22 19.75 11.85
C VAL A 864 -38.76 20.37 10.57
N TYR A 865 -38.35 19.84 9.41
CA TYR A 865 -38.90 20.20 8.10
C TYR A 865 -40.07 19.31 7.74
N LEU A 866 -41.14 19.92 7.21
CA LEU A 866 -42.34 19.24 6.75
C LEU A 866 -42.32 19.10 5.22
N SER A 867 -43.05 18.11 4.72
CA SER A 867 -43.16 17.79 3.28
C SER A 867 -43.80 18.89 2.43
N ASP A 868 -44.41 19.92 3.05
CA ASP A 868 -44.93 21.11 2.39
C ASP A 868 -43.92 22.27 2.29
N GLY A 869 -42.67 22.06 2.74
CA GLY A 869 -41.60 23.05 2.75
C GLY A 869 -41.62 24.00 3.94
N SER A 870 -42.58 23.86 4.88
CA SER A 870 -42.57 24.60 6.15
C SER A 870 -41.72 23.89 7.22
N TYR A 871 -41.43 24.59 8.32
CA TYR A 871 -40.61 24.04 9.40
C TYR A 871 -41.13 24.42 10.80
N LEU A 872 -40.87 23.57 11.78
CA LEU A 872 -41.34 23.69 13.17
C LEU A 872 -40.19 23.53 14.17
N GLY A 873 -40.09 24.45 15.13
CA GLY A 873 -39.14 24.35 16.24
C GLY A 873 -39.71 23.64 17.47
N PHE A 874 -38.92 22.73 18.05
CA PHE A 874 -39.20 22.05 19.30
C PHE A 874 -38.05 22.18 20.30
N THR A 875 -38.37 22.09 21.59
CA THR A 875 -37.40 21.94 22.68
C THR A 875 -37.67 20.62 23.41
N LEU A 876 -36.67 19.76 23.47
CA LEU A 876 -36.70 18.42 24.04
C LEU A 876 -36.40 18.44 25.55
N ASP A 877 -37.15 17.65 26.32
CA ASP A 877 -36.80 17.23 27.68
C ASP A 877 -36.33 15.76 27.62
N TYR A 878 -35.01 15.58 27.62
CA TYR A 878 -34.37 14.27 27.56
C TYR A 878 -34.67 13.36 28.76
N GLN A 879 -35.00 13.91 29.93
CA GLN A 879 -35.30 13.11 31.12
C GLN A 879 -36.76 12.67 31.17
N GLN A 880 -37.69 13.52 30.73
CA GLN A 880 -39.12 13.17 30.68
C GLN A 880 -39.52 12.46 29.38
N LYS A 881 -38.66 12.46 28.34
CA LYS A 881 -38.97 12.01 26.97
C LYS A 881 -40.24 12.71 26.44
N THR A 882 -40.26 14.03 26.63
CA THR A 882 -41.31 14.93 26.12
C THR A 882 -40.72 16.09 25.35
N PHE A 883 -41.48 16.71 24.46
CA PHE A 883 -41.05 17.93 23.76
C PHE A 883 -42.07 19.06 23.90
N THR A 884 -41.65 20.29 23.64
CA THR A 884 -42.53 21.47 23.60
C THR A 884 -42.24 22.30 22.36
N THR A 885 -43.23 22.93 21.74
CA THR A 885 -43.01 23.84 20.61
C THR A 885 -42.25 25.09 21.06
N THR A 886 -41.12 25.37 20.43
CA THR A 886 -40.34 26.59 20.65
C THR A 886 -41.07 27.79 20.04
N ALA A 887 -40.95 28.97 20.64
CA ALA A 887 -41.45 30.20 20.04
C ALA A 887 -40.42 30.76 19.04
N GLN A 888 -40.89 31.44 17.97
CA GLN A 888 -39.99 32.13 17.05
C GLN A 888 -39.35 33.35 17.71
N ASP A 889 -38.02 33.45 17.60
CA ASP A 889 -37.22 34.59 18.00
C ASP A 889 -37.49 35.84 17.13
N SER A 890 -37.30 37.04 17.69
CA SER A 890 -37.61 38.32 17.04
C SER A 890 -36.80 38.63 15.77
N PHE A 891 -35.80 37.80 15.46
CA PHE A 891 -34.96 37.92 14.28
C PHE A 891 -35.49 37.10 13.08
N PHE A 892 -36.56 36.30 13.28
CA PHE A 892 -37.20 35.49 12.23
C PHE A 892 -37.41 36.26 10.92
N GLY A 893 -37.13 35.61 9.79
CA GLY A 893 -37.46 36.09 8.45
C GLY A 893 -36.32 35.92 7.44
N VAL A 894 -36.63 36.33 6.21
CA VAL A 894 -35.75 36.20 5.04
C VAL A 894 -34.94 37.48 4.83
N TYR A 895 -33.67 37.31 4.43
CA TYR A 895 -32.71 38.34 4.12
C TYR A 895 -32.08 38.03 2.75
N TYR A 896 -31.70 39.05 1.97
CA TYR A 896 -31.15 38.90 0.62
C TYR A 896 -29.85 39.70 0.45
N ASP A 897 -28.89 39.14 -0.26
CA ASP A 897 -27.75 39.85 -0.84
C ASP A 897 -27.83 39.67 -2.37
N LYS A 898 -27.87 40.79 -3.10
CA LYS A 898 -27.96 40.82 -4.58
C LYS A 898 -26.80 41.61 -5.20
N THR A 899 -25.79 41.90 -4.38
CA THR A 899 -24.76 42.90 -4.66
C THR A 899 -23.35 42.32 -4.58
N SER A 900 -23.10 41.33 -3.71
CA SER A 900 -21.76 40.76 -3.51
C SER A 900 -21.31 39.74 -4.57
N SER A 901 -22.10 39.46 -5.61
CA SER A 901 -21.72 38.60 -6.74
C SER A 901 -22.35 39.09 -8.04
N ASP A 902 -21.64 38.95 -9.16
CA ASP A 902 -22.13 39.31 -10.49
C ASP A 902 -22.90 38.21 -11.21
N THR A 903 -22.83 36.97 -10.72
CA THR A 903 -23.50 35.81 -11.32
C THR A 903 -24.59 35.21 -10.43
N LYS A 904 -24.59 35.51 -9.12
CA LYS A 904 -25.52 34.93 -8.14
C LYS A 904 -26.20 35.97 -7.27
N ASP A 905 -27.47 35.74 -6.96
CA ASP A 905 -28.17 36.33 -5.81
C ASP A 905 -28.15 35.32 -4.65
N TYR A 906 -28.06 35.80 -3.41
CA TYR A 906 -28.10 34.96 -2.20
C TYR A 906 -29.28 35.34 -1.29
N LYS A 907 -29.84 34.33 -0.60
CA LYS A 907 -30.99 34.47 0.30
C LYS A 907 -30.74 33.66 1.58
N LEU A 908 -30.87 34.33 2.71
CA LEU A 908 -30.70 33.79 4.05
C LEU A 908 -32.05 33.75 4.77
N ASP A 909 -32.58 32.57 5.06
CA ASP A 909 -33.80 32.39 5.84
C ASP A 909 -33.47 32.07 7.31
N VAL A 910 -33.69 33.02 8.21
CA VAL A 910 -33.50 32.84 9.65
C VAL A 910 -34.77 32.26 10.24
N THR A 911 -34.77 30.96 10.52
CA THR A 911 -35.96 30.16 10.89
C THR A 911 -36.64 30.57 12.21
N GLY A 912 -35.96 31.38 13.02
CA GLY A 912 -36.47 31.86 14.30
C GLY A 912 -36.47 30.82 15.42
N TYR A 913 -36.06 29.58 15.17
CA TYR A 913 -36.05 28.50 16.16
C TYR A 913 -34.66 28.15 16.70
N GLY A 914 -33.63 28.93 16.35
CA GLY A 914 -32.22 28.67 16.67
C GLY A 914 -31.37 28.24 15.47
N PHE A 915 -31.92 28.25 14.25
CA PHE A 915 -31.22 27.86 13.02
C PHE A 915 -31.47 28.87 11.89
N ALA A 916 -30.64 28.86 10.85
CA ALA A 916 -30.83 29.62 9.62
C ALA A 916 -30.35 28.83 8.40
N ILE A 917 -30.87 29.14 7.21
CA ILE A 917 -30.63 28.40 5.96
C ILE A 917 -30.20 29.38 4.87
N LEU A 918 -29.06 29.15 4.24
CA LEU A 918 -28.56 29.92 3.11
C LEU A 918 -28.95 29.25 1.78
N TYR A 919 -29.36 30.06 0.83
CA TYR A 919 -29.73 29.70 -0.53
C TYR A 919 -29.03 30.62 -1.53
N GLU A 920 -28.87 30.14 -2.76
CA GLU A 920 -28.45 30.94 -3.92
C GLU A 920 -29.44 30.79 -5.08
N ALA A 921 -29.36 31.73 -6.03
CA ALA A 921 -30.03 31.67 -7.32
C ALA A 921 -29.12 32.35 -8.36
N ASP A 922 -29.26 32.02 -9.65
CA ASP A 922 -28.61 32.81 -10.70
C ASP A 922 -29.17 34.25 -10.67
N LYS A 923 -28.30 35.26 -10.87
CA LYS A 923 -28.61 36.68 -10.60
C LYS A 923 -29.91 37.13 -11.27
N GLY A 924 -30.86 37.63 -10.48
CA GLY A 924 -32.17 38.06 -10.96
C GLY A 924 -33.19 36.94 -11.22
N THR A 925 -32.91 35.68 -10.88
CA THR A 925 -33.87 34.58 -10.94
C THR A 925 -34.51 34.28 -9.58
N ASP A 926 -35.74 33.76 -9.59
CA ASP A 926 -36.48 33.35 -8.38
C ASP A 926 -36.34 31.85 -8.05
N THR A 927 -35.40 31.14 -8.70
CA THR A 927 -35.21 29.68 -8.51
C THR A 927 -34.09 29.44 -7.50
N TRP A 928 -34.47 29.30 -6.24
CA TRP A 928 -33.54 29.21 -5.11
C TRP A 928 -33.10 27.78 -4.81
N THR A 929 -31.79 27.53 -4.84
CA THR A 929 -31.14 26.29 -4.43
C THR A 929 -30.58 26.45 -3.03
N LYS A 930 -30.74 25.46 -2.14
CA LYS A 930 -30.13 25.48 -0.79
C LYS A 930 -28.62 25.29 -0.92
N VAL A 931 -27.85 26.11 -0.20
CA VAL A 931 -26.38 26.10 -0.20
C VAL A 931 -25.82 25.55 1.11
N ASN A 932 -26.38 26.01 2.24
CA ASN A 932 -25.90 25.63 3.57
C ASN A 932 -27.00 25.86 4.61
N ASP A 933 -26.89 25.27 5.80
CA ASP A 933 -27.68 25.69 6.97
C ASP A 933 -26.85 25.60 8.26
N GLY A 934 -27.25 26.38 9.26
CA GLY A 934 -26.35 26.75 10.35
C GLY A 934 -27.07 27.21 11.61
N LYS A 935 -26.29 27.40 12.67
CA LYS A 935 -26.77 27.71 14.01
C LYS A 935 -26.90 29.21 14.24
N CYS A 936 -27.98 29.60 14.91
CA CYS A 936 -28.22 30.95 15.37
C CYS A 936 -27.96 31.06 16.87
N SER A 937 -26.94 31.81 17.26
CA SER A 937 -26.73 32.23 18.65
C SER A 937 -27.14 33.68 18.83
N VAL A 938 -27.73 34.03 19.97
CA VAL A 938 -28.14 35.42 20.28
C VAL A 938 -27.43 35.88 21.55
N SER A 939 -26.59 36.90 21.40
CA SER A 939 -25.88 37.55 22.50
C SER A 939 -26.27 39.03 22.56
N GLY A 940 -27.11 39.37 23.54
CA GLY A 940 -27.69 40.72 23.64
C GLY A 940 -28.63 41.02 22.46
N THR A 941 -28.29 42.03 21.67
CA THR A 941 -29.00 42.40 20.42
C THR A 941 -28.36 41.80 19.17
N THR A 942 -27.24 41.07 19.30
CA THR A 942 -26.54 40.46 18.18
C THR A 942 -26.98 39.01 18.01
N LEU A 943 -27.75 38.75 16.96
CA LEU A 943 -27.78 37.45 16.28
C LEU A 943 -26.43 37.23 15.59
N SER A 944 -25.80 36.11 15.89
CA SER A 944 -24.70 35.54 15.11
C SER A 944 -25.18 34.26 14.44
N VAL A 945 -24.93 34.14 13.15
CA VAL A 945 -25.22 32.93 12.37
C VAL A 945 -23.90 32.29 11.96
N THR A 946 -23.76 31.00 12.24
CA THR A 946 -22.56 30.21 11.96
C THR A 946 -22.94 29.04 11.06
N PHE A 947 -22.29 28.93 9.91
CA PHE A 947 -22.42 27.84 8.92
C PHE A 947 -21.08 27.13 8.68
N GLY A 948 -20.10 27.41 9.54
CA GLY A 948 -18.69 27.19 9.24
C GLY A 948 -17.75 27.42 10.41
N SER A 949 -16.57 26.80 10.34
CA SER A 949 -15.34 27.58 10.63
C SER A 949 -15.14 28.68 9.60
N ALA A 950 -15.51 28.44 8.33
CA ALA A 950 -15.30 29.34 7.20
C ALA A 950 -16.42 30.39 6.99
N TYR A 951 -17.48 30.37 7.80
CA TYR A 951 -18.69 31.14 7.59
C TYR A 951 -19.24 31.70 8.91
N SER A 952 -19.08 33.02 9.13
CA SER A 952 -19.71 33.70 10.27
C SER A 952 -20.31 35.04 9.87
N LEU A 953 -21.59 35.23 10.22
CA LEU A 953 -22.35 36.45 9.98
C LEU A 953 -22.81 37.04 11.32
N ALA A 954 -22.63 38.34 11.51
CA ALA A 954 -23.11 39.06 12.69
C ALA A 954 -24.10 40.17 12.29
N ILE A 955 -25.17 40.29 13.07
CA ILE A 955 -26.13 41.40 12.97
C ILE A 955 -25.69 42.54 13.90
N SER A 956 -25.92 43.80 13.53
CA SER A 956 -25.72 44.96 14.43
C SER A 956 -26.99 45.81 14.58
N GLU A 957 -27.19 46.28 15.82
CA GLU A 957 -28.16 47.21 16.44
C GLU A 957 -29.63 47.33 15.95
N GLU A 958 -30.01 47.11 14.68
CA GLU A 958 -31.39 47.28 14.18
C GLU A 958 -31.97 46.09 13.38
N ASN A 959 -31.46 44.87 13.58
CA ASN A 959 -32.07 43.59 13.15
C ASN A 959 -32.32 43.36 11.63
N ASN A 960 -31.93 44.30 10.76
CA ASN A 960 -32.27 44.29 9.33
C ASN A 960 -31.07 44.10 8.38
N VAL A 961 -29.84 44.04 8.90
CA VAL A 961 -28.62 43.84 8.11
C VAL A 961 -27.70 42.83 8.81
N LEU A 962 -27.41 41.71 8.16
CA LEU A 962 -26.33 40.80 8.56
C LEU A 962 -25.13 41.05 7.66
N SER A 963 -23.95 41.22 8.24
CA SER A 963 -22.70 41.31 7.50
C SER A 963 -21.68 40.32 8.08
N GLY A 964 -20.81 39.80 7.23
CA GLY A 964 -19.75 38.89 7.64
C GLY A 964 -19.07 38.26 6.44
N THR A 965 -18.32 37.19 6.69
CA THR A 965 -17.47 36.56 5.68
C THR A 965 -17.94 35.14 5.44
N ILE A 966 -17.97 34.75 4.16
CA ILE A 966 -18.38 33.45 3.66
C ILE A 966 -17.30 33.03 2.64
N SER A 967 -16.53 31.96 2.94
CA SER A 967 -15.39 31.52 2.10
C SER A 967 -14.39 32.65 1.75
N GLY A 968 -14.05 33.50 2.72
CA GLY A 968 -13.14 34.65 2.50
C GLY A 968 -13.80 35.89 1.85
N THR A 969 -14.90 35.72 1.10
CA THR A 969 -15.65 36.83 0.50
C THR A 969 -16.60 37.49 1.51
N ARG A 970 -16.73 38.83 1.47
CA ARG A 970 -17.58 39.59 2.40
C ARG A 970 -18.99 39.82 1.82
N TYR A 971 -20.01 39.46 2.60
CA TYR A 971 -21.42 39.58 2.22
C TYR A 971 -22.18 40.53 3.14
N THR A 972 -23.27 41.11 2.62
CA THR A 972 -24.19 41.95 3.39
C THR A 972 -25.64 41.65 3.00
N PHE A 973 -26.29 40.84 3.82
CA PHE A 973 -27.69 40.43 3.66
C PHE A 973 -28.63 41.45 4.29
N LEU A 974 -29.53 41.99 3.48
CA LEU A 974 -30.57 42.93 3.88
C LEU A 974 -31.88 42.21 4.11
N LYS A 975 -32.59 42.49 5.20
CA LYS A 975 -33.90 41.88 5.45
C LYS A 975 -34.86 42.23 4.33
N ASP A 976 -35.71 41.29 3.93
CA ASP A 976 -36.67 41.48 2.83
C ASP A 976 -37.47 42.80 3.01
N GLY A 977 -37.29 43.72 2.07
CA GLY A 977 -37.87 45.07 2.10
C GLY A 977 -37.04 46.19 2.77
N TYR A 978 -35.77 45.96 3.14
CA TYR A 978 -34.87 46.97 3.74
C TYR A 978 -33.81 47.52 2.75
N VAL A 979 -33.39 48.78 2.91
CA VAL A 979 -32.42 49.49 2.04
C VAL A 979 -31.47 50.37 2.89
N PRO A 980 -30.12 50.32 2.73
CA PRO A 980 -29.15 51.11 3.51
C PRO A 980 -28.72 52.43 2.85
N ASP A 981 -28.01 53.28 3.60
CA ASP A 981 -27.33 54.51 3.11
C ASP A 981 -25.80 54.28 2.92
N GLU A 982 -25.18 54.85 1.88
CA GLU A 982 -23.77 54.59 1.47
C GLU A 982 -22.69 55.47 2.16
N PRO A 983 -21.48 54.93 2.46
CA PRO A 983 -20.27 55.67 2.86
C PRO A 983 -19.07 55.51 1.87
N GLY A 984 -18.02 56.37 1.92
CA GLY A 984 -16.89 56.25 0.97
C GLY A 984 -15.54 56.92 1.30
N THR A 985 -14.54 56.56 0.47
CA THR A 985 -13.19 57.15 0.17
C THR A 985 -12.28 57.64 1.30
N GLY A 986 -11.08 57.02 1.45
CA GLY A 986 -10.05 57.54 2.38
C GLY A 986 -8.66 56.89 2.42
N ASP A 987 -8.24 56.10 1.42
CA ASP A 987 -6.91 55.45 1.40
C ASP A 987 -5.78 56.39 0.92
N ALA A 988 -4.59 56.24 1.50
CA ALA A 988 -3.40 57.05 1.24
C ALA A 988 -2.47 56.49 0.16
N TYR A 989 -2.64 55.23 -0.26
CA TYR A 989 -1.81 54.59 -1.30
C TYR A 989 -2.39 54.73 -2.72
N GLN A 990 -3.64 55.21 -2.84
CA GLN A 990 -4.38 55.37 -4.09
C GLN A 990 -3.62 56.16 -5.18
N GLY A 991 -3.59 55.62 -6.39
CA GLY A 991 -3.01 56.21 -7.61
C GLY A 991 -1.95 55.33 -8.28
N THR A 992 -1.43 55.81 -9.41
CA THR A 992 -0.40 55.11 -10.22
C THR A 992 1.02 55.53 -9.82
N TRP A 993 1.90 54.57 -9.50
CA TRP A 993 3.27 54.76 -9.04
C TRP A 993 4.28 54.09 -9.99
N THR A 994 5.35 54.78 -10.38
CA THR A 994 6.38 54.32 -11.33
C THR A 994 7.75 54.17 -10.65
N LYS A 995 8.54 53.17 -11.03
CA LYS A 995 9.79 52.83 -10.33
C LYS A 995 10.82 53.95 -10.48
N THR A 996 11.57 54.23 -9.41
CA THR A 996 12.43 55.43 -9.30
C THR A 996 13.58 55.44 -10.31
N ASP A 997 13.98 54.27 -10.80
CA ASP A 997 15.05 54.04 -11.78
C ASP A 997 14.54 53.50 -13.13
N SER A 998 13.22 53.31 -13.31
CA SER A 998 12.59 52.88 -14.57
C SER A 998 11.12 53.32 -14.62
N GLU A 999 10.77 54.22 -15.55
CA GLU A 999 9.40 54.74 -15.71
C GLU A 999 8.41 53.71 -16.31
N ASP A 1000 8.93 52.62 -16.89
CA ASP A 1000 8.15 51.56 -17.54
C ASP A 1000 7.65 50.49 -16.55
N ILE A 1001 8.20 50.45 -15.32
CA ILE A 1001 7.73 49.56 -14.25
C ILE A 1001 6.76 50.34 -13.33
N VAL A 1002 5.52 49.88 -13.24
CA VAL A 1002 4.37 50.65 -12.74
C VAL A 1002 3.47 49.80 -11.85
N PHE A 1003 3.06 50.37 -10.72
CA PHE A 1003 1.94 49.93 -9.88
C PHE A 1003 0.77 50.92 -10.01
N THR A 1004 -0.48 50.48 -9.86
CA THR A 1004 -1.64 51.35 -9.66
C THR A 1004 -2.53 50.80 -8.56
N PHE A 1005 -2.94 51.64 -7.60
CA PHE A 1005 -3.80 51.26 -6.48
C PHE A 1005 -5.13 52.03 -6.56
N ASP A 1006 -6.25 51.33 -6.39
CA ASP A 1006 -7.61 51.88 -6.53
C ASP A 1006 -8.11 52.64 -5.29
N GLY A 1007 -7.45 52.48 -4.14
CA GLY A 1007 -7.81 53.09 -2.86
C GLY A 1007 -8.92 52.38 -2.08
N ASN A 1008 -9.33 51.19 -2.52
CA ASN A 1008 -10.33 50.32 -1.89
C ASN A 1008 -9.82 48.88 -1.66
N GLY A 1009 -8.54 48.61 -1.93
CA GLY A 1009 -7.89 47.31 -1.69
C GLY A 1009 -7.54 46.51 -2.95
N ASN A 1010 -7.60 47.12 -4.15
CA ASN A 1010 -7.23 46.45 -5.41
C ASN A 1010 -6.20 47.27 -6.20
N GLY A 1011 -5.39 46.60 -7.01
CA GLY A 1011 -4.42 47.28 -7.85
C GLY A 1011 -3.87 46.43 -8.99
N THR A 1012 -3.03 47.04 -9.81
CA THR A 1012 -2.42 46.41 -10.98
C THR A 1012 -0.93 46.72 -11.07
N PHE A 1013 -0.15 45.73 -11.52
CA PHE A 1013 1.28 45.84 -11.75
C PHE A 1013 1.60 45.63 -13.24
N ASN A 1014 2.61 46.32 -13.74
CA ASN A 1014 3.16 46.15 -15.09
C ASN A 1014 4.67 46.43 -15.07
N ASN A 1015 5.49 45.59 -15.72
CA ASN A 1015 6.95 45.80 -15.76
C ASN A 1015 7.48 46.43 -17.06
N GLY A 1016 6.60 46.78 -18.00
CA GLY A 1016 6.96 47.37 -19.30
C GLY A 1016 7.57 46.40 -20.31
N ALA A 1017 7.87 45.16 -19.90
CA ALA A 1017 8.49 44.11 -20.71
C ALA A 1017 7.54 42.96 -21.07
N GLY A 1018 6.25 43.11 -20.76
CA GLY A 1018 5.19 42.15 -21.12
C GLY A 1018 4.53 41.43 -19.93
N ILE A 1019 5.07 41.56 -18.71
CA ILE A 1019 4.43 41.03 -17.50
C ILE A 1019 3.53 42.11 -16.91
N SER A 1020 2.24 41.80 -16.77
CA SER A 1020 1.25 42.64 -16.11
C SER A 1020 0.17 41.78 -15.47
N PHE A 1021 -0.21 42.07 -14.24
CA PHE A 1021 -1.20 41.32 -13.49
C PHE A 1021 -1.94 42.20 -12.47
N GLU A 1022 -3.07 41.70 -11.97
CA GLU A 1022 -3.87 42.35 -10.93
C GLU A 1022 -3.60 41.72 -9.56
N PHE A 1023 -3.74 42.53 -8.51
CA PHE A 1023 -3.52 42.13 -7.12
C PHE A 1023 -4.53 42.78 -6.18
N THR A 1024 -4.70 42.20 -4.99
CA THR A 1024 -5.42 42.82 -3.87
C THR A 1024 -4.46 43.16 -2.74
N TYR A 1025 -4.83 44.12 -1.89
CA TYR A 1025 -4.02 44.57 -0.75
C TYR A 1025 -4.89 45.05 0.42
N GLU A 1026 -4.39 44.91 1.64
CA GLU A 1026 -4.97 45.50 2.84
C GLU A 1026 -4.03 46.55 3.46
N VAL A 1027 -4.62 47.62 4.02
CA VAL A 1027 -3.88 48.67 4.72
C VAL A 1027 -3.71 48.29 6.18
N THR A 1028 -2.46 48.11 6.62
CA THR A 1028 -2.12 47.68 7.98
C THR A 1028 -1.59 48.84 8.82
N GLY A 1029 -1.29 48.60 10.10
CA GLY A 1029 -0.78 49.62 11.01
C GLY A 1029 0.61 50.16 10.65
N ASP A 1030 1.39 49.38 9.89
CA ASP A 1030 2.79 49.66 9.56
C ASP A 1030 3.03 49.83 8.03
N GLY A 1031 2.02 49.61 7.18
CA GLY A 1031 2.16 49.66 5.71
C GLY A 1031 0.91 49.23 4.95
N ILE A 1032 1.13 48.55 3.82
CA ILE A 1032 0.16 47.66 3.15
C ILE A 1032 0.75 46.27 3.03
N GLU A 1033 -0.10 45.25 3.06
CA GLU A 1033 0.24 43.85 2.76
C GLU A 1033 -0.55 43.42 1.52
N PHE A 1034 0.11 42.70 0.59
CA PHE A 1034 -0.54 42.20 -0.62
C PHE A 1034 -1.22 40.88 -0.29
N THR A 1035 -2.51 40.76 -0.61
CA THR A 1035 -3.38 39.64 -0.17
C THR A 1035 -3.67 38.62 -1.27
N SER A 1036 -3.54 39.01 -2.54
CA SER A 1036 -3.52 38.10 -3.67
C SER A 1036 -2.83 38.73 -4.87
N GLN A 1037 -2.25 37.92 -5.76
CA GLN A 1037 -1.77 38.33 -7.09
C GLN A 1037 -2.18 37.24 -8.10
N THR A 1038 -2.38 37.62 -9.37
CA THR A 1038 -3.00 36.75 -10.39
C THR A 1038 -2.01 35.99 -11.30
N ASP A 1039 -0.71 36.11 -11.06
CA ASP A 1039 0.37 35.34 -11.73
C ASP A 1039 1.39 34.90 -10.66
N ASP A 1040 1.97 33.72 -10.86
CA ASP A 1040 2.51 32.87 -9.79
C ASP A 1040 3.96 32.39 -10.06
N SER A 1041 4.63 32.97 -11.08
CA SER A 1041 5.80 32.34 -11.70
C SER A 1041 7.14 33.09 -11.67
N VAL A 1042 7.21 34.41 -11.37
CA VAL A 1042 8.50 35.15 -11.35
C VAL A 1042 8.64 36.20 -10.24
N PHE A 1043 7.58 36.94 -9.90
CA PHE A 1043 7.62 38.03 -8.92
C PHE A 1043 6.56 37.83 -7.84
N VAL A 1044 6.96 37.73 -6.57
CA VAL A 1044 6.02 37.62 -5.44
C VAL A 1044 6.13 38.88 -4.58
N PHE A 1045 5.07 39.68 -4.54
CA PHE A 1045 5.00 40.91 -3.74
C PHE A 1045 4.36 40.63 -2.38
N TYR A 1046 5.01 41.03 -1.28
CA TYR A 1046 4.53 40.71 0.08
C TYR A 1046 3.97 41.92 0.83
N SER A 1047 4.70 43.04 0.81
CA SER A 1047 4.31 44.25 1.52
C SER A 1047 4.91 45.50 0.90
N ALA A 1048 4.29 46.65 1.16
CA ALA A 1048 4.86 47.94 0.84
C ALA A 1048 4.63 48.98 1.94
N THR A 1049 5.50 49.97 2.00
CA THR A 1049 5.42 51.08 2.96
C THR A 1049 5.72 52.39 2.24
N ILE A 1050 5.13 53.50 2.67
CA ILE A 1050 5.60 54.83 2.24
C ILE A 1050 6.70 55.28 3.20
N ASN A 1051 7.89 55.55 2.66
CA ASN A 1051 9.05 55.98 3.45
C ASN A 1051 8.98 57.48 3.83
N ASP A 1052 9.92 57.93 4.67
CA ASP A 1052 10.04 59.34 5.12
C ASP A 1052 10.25 60.36 3.96
N GLU A 1053 10.58 59.89 2.75
CA GLU A 1053 10.73 60.71 1.54
C GLU A 1053 9.48 60.69 0.63
N ASN A 1054 8.36 60.13 1.13
CA ASN A 1054 7.07 60.00 0.45
C ASN A 1054 7.10 59.10 -0.79
N GLN A 1055 8.01 58.14 -0.84
CA GLN A 1055 8.12 57.14 -1.91
C GLN A 1055 7.59 55.79 -1.44
N LEU A 1056 6.89 55.08 -2.32
CA LEU A 1056 6.41 53.73 -2.06
C LEU A 1056 7.57 52.75 -2.18
N VAL A 1057 7.89 52.04 -1.10
CA VAL A 1057 8.92 51.00 -1.02
C VAL A 1057 8.22 49.65 -0.93
N VAL A 1058 8.38 48.83 -1.97
CA VAL A 1058 7.77 47.50 -2.12
C VAL A 1058 8.83 46.43 -1.82
N SER A 1059 8.47 45.41 -1.03
CA SER A 1059 9.31 44.25 -0.73
C SER A 1059 8.78 43.04 -1.49
N LEU A 1060 9.68 42.34 -2.18
CA LEU A 1060 9.35 41.25 -3.10
C LEU A 1060 10.40 40.14 -3.10
N GLU A 1061 10.05 38.99 -3.65
CA GLU A 1061 10.99 37.94 -4.04
C GLU A 1061 10.94 37.77 -5.56
N GLN A 1062 12.11 37.53 -6.16
CA GLN A 1062 12.26 37.18 -7.56
C GLN A 1062 13.31 36.07 -7.66
N ASP A 1063 13.00 35.00 -8.39
CA ASP A 1063 13.91 33.86 -8.58
C ASP A 1063 14.47 33.29 -7.25
N PHE A 1064 13.62 33.25 -6.22
CA PHE A 1064 13.92 32.81 -4.83
C PHE A 1064 14.95 33.68 -4.05
N GLU A 1065 15.26 34.91 -4.49
CA GLU A 1065 15.97 35.91 -3.67
C GLU A 1065 15.12 37.17 -3.41
N THR A 1066 15.25 37.74 -2.21
CA THR A 1066 14.43 38.87 -1.73
C THR A 1066 15.04 40.23 -2.10
N TYR A 1067 14.22 41.09 -2.70
CA TYR A 1067 14.56 42.43 -3.17
C TYR A 1067 13.63 43.51 -2.58
N SER A 1068 14.05 44.76 -2.68
CA SER A 1068 13.21 45.91 -2.33
C SER A 1068 13.34 47.01 -3.39
N TRP A 1069 12.20 47.49 -3.89
CA TRP A 1069 12.08 48.45 -5.00
C TRP A 1069 11.33 49.71 -4.55
N THR A 1070 11.60 50.86 -5.17
CA THR A 1070 11.05 52.17 -4.75
C THR A 1070 10.37 52.92 -5.90
N PHE A 1071 9.23 53.59 -5.67
CA PHE A 1071 8.35 54.18 -6.70
C PHE A 1071 7.82 55.62 -6.40
N ASN A 1072 7.39 56.36 -7.44
CA ASN A 1072 6.86 57.74 -7.42
C ASN A 1072 5.51 57.90 -8.20
N LEU A 1073 4.59 58.78 -7.77
CA LEU A 1073 3.18 58.89 -8.27
C LEU A 1073 2.93 59.67 -9.62
N LYS A 1074 1.85 59.34 -10.38
CA LYS A 1074 1.51 59.75 -11.78
C LYS A 1074 -0.02 60.05 -12.06
N PRO A 1075 -0.47 60.80 -13.13
CA PRO A 1075 -1.88 61.26 -13.39
C PRO A 1075 -2.58 60.90 -14.77
N GLU A 1076 -3.92 61.11 -14.98
CA GLU A 1076 -4.81 60.48 -16.05
C GLU A 1076 -5.99 61.34 -16.75
N GLU A 1077 -6.74 60.83 -17.78
CA GLU A 1077 -7.85 61.48 -18.62
C GLU A 1077 -9.14 60.60 -18.95
N ALA A 1078 -10.26 61.14 -19.56
CA ALA A 1078 -11.67 60.63 -19.39
C ALA A 1078 -12.71 60.53 -20.59
N LYS A 1079 -13.91 59.94 -20.30
CA LYS A 1079 -15.01 59.42 -21.19
C LYS A 1079 -15.87 60.37 -22.09
N ASP A 1080 -15.71 61.70 -22.04
CA ASP A 1080 -16.74 62.66 -22.55
C ASP A 1080 -16.94 62.77 -24.08
N ALA A 1081 -16.24 62.00 -24.91
CA ALA A 1081 -16.13 62.26 -26.36
C ALA A 1081 -17.43 62.03 -27.18
N TYR A 1082 -18.18 60.96 -26.88
CA TYR A 1082 -19.34 60.53 -27.69
C TYR A 1082 -20.67 61.19 -27.25
N ALA A 1083 -20.73 61.75 -26.05
CA ALA A 1083 -21.95 62.31 -25.45
C ALA A 1083 -22.54 63.48 -26.27
N GLY A 1084 -23.84 63.42 -26.56
CA GLY A 1084 -24.61 64.48 -27.24
C GLY A 1084 -25.83 63.98 -28.01
N THR A 1085 -26.59 64.93 -28.57
CA THR A 1085 -27.68 64.68 -29.51
C THR A 1085 -27.19 64.91 -30.94
N TRP A 1086 -27.68 64.12 -31.89
CA TRP A 1086 -27.23 64.07 -33.28
C TRP A 1086 -28.44 63.89 -34.23
N GLU A 1087 -28.53 64.63 -35.34
CA GLU A 1087 -29.61 64.50 -36.34
C GLU A 1087 -29.12 63.82 -37.63
N GLN A 1088 -29.96 62.97 -38.24
CA GLN A 1088 -29.61 62.23 -39.46
C GLN A 1088 -29.46 63.18 -40.65
N THR A 1089 -28.33 63.09 -41.34
CA THR A 1089 -27.92 64.05 -42.39
C THR A 1089 -28.73 63.95 -43.68
N THR A 1090 -29.44 62.84 -43.92
CA THR A 1090 -30.20 62.58 -45.16
C THR A 1090 -31.73 62.67 -44.99
N VAL A 1091 -32.24 62.58 -43.75
CA VAL A 1091 -33.68 62.62 -43.43
C VAL A 1091 -33.87 63.44 -42.15
N SER A 1092 -34.42 64.66 -42.29
CA SER A 1092 -34.62 65.55 -41.14
C SER A 1092 -35.79 65.09 -40.26
N GLY A 1093 -35.63 65.24 -38.95
CA GLY A 1093 -36.56 64.75 -37.92
C GLY A 1093 -36.18 63.40 -37.30
N ASN A 1094 -35.13 62.75 -37.80
CA ASN A 1094 -34.56 61.52 -37.24
C ASN A 1094 -33.40 61.88 -36.30
N ILE A 1095 -33.59 61.70 -34.99
CA ILE A 1095 -32.66 62.16 -33.95
C ILE A 1095 -32.15 60.96 -33.14
N LEU A 1096 -30.83 60.91 -32.94
CA LEU A 1096 -30.11 59.99 -32.07
C LEU A 1096 -29.53 60.76 -30.88
N THR A 1097 -29.65 60.27 -29.65
CA THR A 1097 -29.01 60.88 -28.46
C THR A 1097 -28.20 59.83 -27.73
N ILE A 1098 -27.01 60.23 -27.27
CA ILE A 1098 -26.00 59.44 -26.56
C ILE A 1098 -25.68 60.23 -25.28
N ASP A 1099 -25.84 59.64 -24.09
CA ASP A 1099 -25.81 60.40 -22.82
C ASP A 1099 -24.41 60.61 -22.22
N GLY A 1100 -23.40 59.84 -22.64
CA GLY A 1100 -22.06 59.81 -22.04
C GLY A 1100 -21.92 58.88 -20.84
N GLN A 1101 -22.99 58.19 -20.46
CA GLN A 1101 -23.13 57.36 -19.27
C GLN A 1101 -23.53 55.91 -19.60
N GLY A 1102 -23.70 55.59 -20.89
CA GLY A 1102 -23.94 54.23 -21.40
C GLY A 1102 -25.33 54.02 -22.01
N ASN A 1103 -26.15 55.07 -22.17
CA ASN A 1103 -27.50 54.95 -22.73
C ASN A 1103 -27.71 55.84 -23.96
N GLY A 1104 -28.37 55.26 -24.95
CA GLY A 1104 -28.73 55.89 -26.21
C GLY A 1104 -30.22 55.80 -26.54
N SER A 1105 -30.67 56.67 -27.43
CA SER A 1105 -32.05 56.62 -27.95
C SER A 1105 -32.14 57.18 -29.37
N PHE A 1106 -33.00 56.59 -30.18
CA PHE A 1106 -33.38 57.04 -31.51
C PHE A 1106 -34.86 57.40 -31.57
N ASN A 1107 -35.22 58.49 -32.25
CA ASN A 1107 -36.59 58.96 -32.39
C ASN A 1107 -36.81 59.62 -33.76
N ASN A 1108 -37.83 59.17 -34.50
CA ASN A 1108 -38.24 59.75 -35.80
C ASN A 1108 -39.63 60.43 -35.78
N GLY A 1109 -40.14 60.72 -34.58
CA GLY A 1109 -41.45 61.32 -34.34
C GLY A 1109 -42.64 60.35 -34.40
N THR A 1110 -42.42 59.10 -34.82
CA THR A 1110 -43.47 58.05 -34.85
C THR A 1110 -43.03 56.76 -34.14
N VAL A 1111 -41.74 56.41 -34.25
CA VAL A 1111 -41.07 55.30 -33.58
C VAL A 1111 -39.99 55.87 -32.66
N VAL A 1112 -39.86 55.29 -31.48
CA VAL A 1112 -38.81 55.56 -30.50
C VAL A 1112 -38.17 54.22 -30.14
N VAL A 1113 -36.84 54.15 -30.19
CA VAL A 1113 -36.05 52.98 -29.79
C VAL A 1113 -35.03 53.45 -28.77
N THR A 1114 -34.95 52.77 -27.64
CA THR A 1114 -33.96 53.00 -26.58
C THR A 1114 -32.95 51.85 -26.59
N PHE A 1115 -31.70 52.16 -26.29
CA PHE A 1115 -30.59 51.20 -26.34
C PHE A 1115 -29.50 51.53 -25.33
N THR A 1116 -28.71 50.55 -24.93
CA THR A 1116 -27.51 50.72 -24.09
C THR A 1116 -26.25 50.55 -24.93
N TYR A 1117 -25.14 51.16 -24.50
CA TYR A 1117 -23.87 51.10 -25.23
C TYR A 1117 -22.66 51.16 -24.31
N GLU A 1118 -21.52 50.69 -24.81
CA GLU A 1118 -20.21 50.91 -24.19
C GLU A 1118 -19.23 51.57 -25.16
N VAL A 1119 -18.20 52.22 -24.61
CA VAL A 1119 -17.09 52.81 -25.39
C VAL A 1119 -15.88 51.91 -25.22
N THR A 1120 -15.48 51.30 -26.32
CA THR A 1120 -14.34 50.38 -26.45
C THR A 1120 -13.25 51.02 -27.32
N GLU A 1121 -12.11 50.34 -27.50
CA GLU A 1121 -11.04 50.82 -28.39
C GLU A 1121 -11.47 50.97 -29.86
N ASP A 1122 -12.43 50.15 -30.32
CA ASP A 1122 -12.99 50.21 -31.68
C ASP A 1122 -14.12 51.25 -31.85
N GLY A 1123 -14.62 51.85 -30.76
CA GLY A 1123 -15.68 52.86 -30.78
C GLY A 1123 -16.88 52.52 -29.88
N LEU A 1124 -18.06 52.97 -30.30
CA LEU A 1124 -19.30 52.81 -29.54
C LEU A 1124 -20.08 51.57 -30.01
N THR A 1125 -20.30 50.61 -29.13
CA THR A 1125 -20.99 49.35 -29.46
C THR A 1125 -22.32 49.27 -28.72
N VAL A 1126 -23.41 48.92 -29.42
CA VAL A 1126 -24.74 48.80 -28.82
C VAL A 1126 -24.86 47.43 -28.15
N THR A 1127 -25.09 47.42 -26.83
CA THR A 1127 -25.13 46.21 -26.00
C THR A 1127 -26.52 45.63 -25.84
N SER A 1128 -27.57 46.46 -25.85
CA SER A 1128 -28.97 46.02 -25.86
C SER A 1128 -29.88 47.09 -26.46
N GLN A 1129 -31.06 46.70 -26.97
CA GLN A 1129 -32.08 47.65 -27.45
C GLN A 1129 -33.50 47.11 -27.29
N ASP A 1130 -34.47 48.03 -27.14
CA ASP A 1130 -35.88 47.69 -26.96
C ASP A 1130 -36.55 47.20 -28.25
N SER A 1131 -37.28 46.08 -28.18
CA SER A 1131 -37.78 45.37 -29.36
C SER A 1131 -38.90 46.12 -30.09
N TYR A 1132 -38.65 46.43 -31.38
CA TYR A 1132 -39.64 46.92 -32.34
C TYR A 1132 -39.43 46.20 -33.67
N ASP A 1133 -40.45 45.53 -34.21
CA ASP A 1133 -40.39 44.57 -35.36
C ASP A 1133 -39.89 45.14 -36.71
N ALA A 1134 -39.30 46.34 -36.73
CA ALA A 1134 -38.83 47.02 -37.94
C ALA A 1134 -37.42 47.65 -37.83
N PHE A 1135 -36.74 47.70 -36.67
CA PHE A 1135 -35.43 48.37 -36.53
C PHE A 1135 -34.47 47.72 -35.52
N THR A 1136 -33.20 47.55 -35.90
CA THR A 1136 -32.12 47.06 -35.01
C THR A 1136 -30.82 47.83 -35.20
N PHE A 1137 -30.24 48.39 -34.14
CA PHE A 1137 -28.94 49.10 -34.14
C PHE A 1137 -27.80 48.22 -33.62
N TYR A 1138 -26.59 48.37 -34.16
CA TYR A 1138 -25.43 47.53 -33.82
C TYR A 1138 -24.22 48.30 -33.27
N SER A 1139 -23.75 49.33 -33.97
CA SER A 1139 -22.51 50.04 -33.60
C SER A 1139 -22.47 51.46 -34.18
N ALA A 1140 -21.63 52.31 -33.59
CA ALA A 1140 -21.37 53.65 -34.09
C ALA A 1140 -19.91 54.10 -33.92
N THR A 1141 -19.41 54.85 -34.90
CA THR A 1141 -18.05 55.43 -34.88
C THR A 1141 -18.07 56.91 -35.30
N ILE A 1142 -17.14 57.71 -34.77
CA ILE A 1142 -16.96 59.10 -35.23
C ILE A 1142 -15.93 59.09 -36.36
N ASN A 1143 -16.37 59.42 -37.57
CA ASN A 1143 -15.49 59.46 -38.73
C ASN A 1143 -14.56 60.69 -38.70
N GLY A 1144 -13.54 60.71 -39.57
CA GLY A 1144 -12.56 61.81 -39.64
C GLY A 1144 -13.10 63.19 -40.03
N SER A 1145 -14.41 63.35 -40.22
CA SER A 1145 -15.09 64.66 -40.36
C SER A 1145 -15.95 65.06 -39.15
N GLY A 1146 -15.88 64.31 -38.05
CA GLY A 1146 -16.63 64.56 -36.81
C GLY A 1146 -18.10 64.16 -36.87
N GLN A 1147 -18.49 63.34 -37.85
CA GLN A 1147 -19.86 62.82 -37.98
C GLN A 1147 -19.94 61.41 -37.41
N LEU A 1148 -21.05 61.11 -36.74
CA LEU A 1148 -21.33 59.80 -36.19
C LEU A 1148 -21.94 58.91 -37.28
N VAL A 1149 -21.31 57.78 -37.57
CA VAL A 1149 -21.79 56.77 -38.51
C VAL A 1149 -22.41 55.65 -37.68
N LEU A 1150 -23.63 55.22 -38.02
CA LEU A 1150 -24.44 54.24 -37.28
C LEU A 1150 -24.87 53.12 -38.22
N GLU A 1151 -24.67 51.86 -37.81
CA GLU A 1151 -25.08 50.68 -38.57
C GLU A 1151 -26.34 50.04 -37.98
N LEU A 1152 -27.29 49.67 -38.85
CA LEU A 1152 -28.59 49.14 -38.46
C LEU A 1152 -29.22 48.20 -39.50
N GLU A 1153 -30.28 47.51 -39.11
CA GLU A 1153 -31.17 46.74 -39.98
C GLU A 1153 -32.60 47.31 -39.92
N GLN A 1154 -33.27 47.41 -41.06
CA GLN A 1154 -34.68 47.82 -41.18
C GLN A 1154 -35.44 46.87 -42.10
N ASP A 1155 -36.61 46.39 -41.67
CA ASP A 1155 -37.50 45.52 -42.47
C ASP A 1155 -36.76 44.30 -43.09
N TYR A 1156 -35.77 43.75 -42.35
CA TYR A 1156 -34.87 42.65 -42.74
C TYR A 1156 -33.84 42.95 -43.84
N GLU A 1157 -33.48 44.22 -44.06
CA GLU A 1157 -32.33 44.64 -44.88
C GLU A 1157 -31.39 45.60 -44.11
N SER A 1158 -30.08 45.48 -44.30
CA SER A 1158 -29.07 46.27 -43.57
C SER A 1158 -28.78 47.64 -44.21
N TYR A 1159 -28.61 48.68 -43.38
CA TYR A 1159 -28.39 50.07 -43.77
C TYR A 1159 -27.34 50.76 -42.90
N THR A 1160 -26.55 51.66 -43.51
CA THR A 1160 -25.65 52.57 -42.78
C THR A 1160 -26.20 53.99 -42.84
N TRP A 1161 -26.37 54.63 -41.69
CA TRP A 1161 -26.86 56.00 -41.56
C TRP A 1161 -25.77 56.93 -40.99
N THR A 1162 -25.85 58.23 -41.28
CA THR A 1162 -24.84 59.21 -40.84
C THR A 1162 -25.51 60.41 -40.20
N PHE A 1163 -25.03 60.79 -39.02
CA PHE A 1163 -25.58 61.80 -38.13
C PHE A 1163 -24.58 62.91 -37.85
N ALA A 1164 -25.08 64.14 -37.71
CA ALA A 1164 -24.30 65.31 -37.30
C ALA A 1164 -24.75 65.80 -35.93
N LYS A 1165 -23.79 66.23 -35.09
CA LYS A 1165 -24.00 66.77 -33.74
C LYS A 1165 -24.58 68.19 -33.78
#